data_AF-A0A2G3L6Z1-F1
#
_entry.id   AF-A0A2G3L6Z1-F1
#
_cell.length_a   1.000
_cell.length_b   1.000
_cell.length_c   1.000
_cell.angle_alpha   90.00
_cell.angle_beta   90.00
_cell.angle_gamma   90.00
#
_symmetry.space_group_name_H-M   'P 1'
#
loop_
_entity.id
_entity.type
_entity.pdbx_description
1 polymer ?
#
loop_
_entity_poly.entity_id
_entity_poly.type
_entity_poly.pdbx_seq_one_letter_code
_entity_poly.pdbx_strand_id
1 'polypeptide(L)'
;MRLIRFNYEGSPHHHRKNLHMTPPRHPLHARVSPLFLAIGLAFATPAVHAAAAPVAQVEWQIPAQPLNRALNELARQAGMVLLADARLTQGRHSAPLQGRHSLPEALRQLLAGSGLQAQLQGGTTIIISAPAPAAAGAVQIGTLRVNGQGGSGTFEADDTDPADLPYLTPAASVYIGREQIERFRGTSPADIFKGVAGVQVGDSRNSGAVDVNVRGMQGQGRVPVLIDGSLQSSTVYRGYAGIADRSYIDPDLISAIRIDKGPNLSAQGAGAIGGMVSMQTLRPEDILRPGQRTGVRLRGGIQDNSVSAPADFGSTPRTQRNKLDNPRSGFGSIAVATRQDDYDLVAAISQRSIGNYFSGTRGFERYQMLNEWGDDNGVTQFFKKGDEVLNTANRTTSALLKANLRLPHEQKLELGYRYFDSSYGEIMPSQIYRNSTGSIPQWDPSQVRTNALTARYEWKPEGQQLIDLKANLWLTDMQSKSRNGDIFSNPLEGKTNPGDHECKECVEVLYLAKNQARRVGADLTNTSRFATGMGALKLDYGLSLQNEDIGPADSVAILDDDLNANHTLRNGKRHEQSAFASLQWQARDWLTIEAGGRFQRFDSRDRNRRAEQQYQPQGWQWVTMWDKDGGQLGDAKWYQDAQGQFTPATNPALVGGMVERYGEEPAPLDVSQVANWSGNDYVFRDAIPGLFTYSKPIRRKDHGFAPTFALTARLSDSVSVFLRDARGLRMPSLYESTMGFSATYSSPLNAERSHNREIGVSVIKDGVWSAADKLRLRIAYFDNVTHGYITRRPIPDLPAHAQNFSMANTDKYSVSGVELQSSYDRGSVFADFSGTWNRKTLICDAATAAYLRKASKWQSEIWITPDCSPIGFSSSYVSNHIQPKLSANLTLGTRWLQEKLTVGTRLTHVGHPLARQDDKAVWQSWTGTSPQVLTQAYTLADLFASYKITPNATVDVAVDNLTDRYYLDPLTLSLMPGPGRTARVTLGLRF
;
A
#
# COMPACT_ATOMS: atom_id res chain seq x y z
N MET A 1 18.45 -8.80 30.68
CA MET A 1 17.21 -8.91 29.87
C MET A 1 16.00 -8.71 30.79
N ARG A 2 15.74 -7.45 31.20
CA ARG A 2 14.50 -7.06 31.87
C ARG A 2 13.59 -6.50 30.79
N LEU A 3 12.78 -7.36 30.19
CA LEU A 3 11.64 -6.94 29.39
C LEU A 3 10.78 -5.98 30.23
N ILE A 4 10.27 -4.92 29.61
CA ILE A 4 9.11 -4.18 30.12
C ILE A 4 7.99 -5.22 30.27
N ARG A 5 7.85 -5.75 31.49
CA ARG A 5 6.64 -6.49 31.87
C ARG A 5 5.52 -5.47 31.89
N PHE A 6 4.45 -5.73 31.15
CA PHE A 6 3.15 -5.26 31.58
C PHE A 6 2.88 -5.93 32.93
N ASN A 7 3.23 -5.27 34.02
CA ASN A 7 2.91 -5.74 35.37
C ASN A 7 1.39 -5.64 35.54
N TYR A 8 0.72 -6.78 35.47
CA TYR A 8 -0.59 -6.98 36.09
C TYR A 8 -0.59 -8.36 36.74
N GLU A 9 0.17 -8.50 37.83
CA GLU A 9 -0.03 -9.61 38.75
C GLU A 9 -1.16 -9.26 39.71
N GLY A 10 -2.22 -10.06 39.67
CA GLY A 10 -3.25 -10.06 40.70
C GLY A 10 -2.76 -10.73 41.98
N SER A 11 -3.37 -10.36 43.09
CA SER A 11 -3.38 -11.23 44.28
C SER A 11 -4.73 -11.17 45.01
N PRO A 12 -5.07 -12.26 45.73
CA PRO A 12 -6.44 -12.71 45.91
C PRO A 12 -6.94 -12.40 47.33
N HIS A 13 -8.10 -11.78 47.47
CA HIS A 13 -8.82 -11.83 48.74
C HIS A 13 -10.33 -12.01 48.55
N HIS A 14 -10.77 -13.18 49.00
CA HIS A 14 -12.15 -13.44 49.36
C HIS A 14 -12.64 -12.43 50.40
N HIS A 15 -13.66 -11.65 50.04
CA HIS A 15 -14.75 -11.35 50.96
C HIS A 15 -16.09 -11.42 50.24
N ARG A 16 -16.79 -12.54 50.45
CA ARG A 16 -18.23 -12.63 50.24
C ARG A 16 -18.91 -11.67 51.22
N LYS A 17 -19.56 -10.63 50.71
CA LYS A 17 -20.78 -10.09 51.32
C LYS A 17 -21.84 -9.96 50.24
N ASN A 18 -22.87 -10.79 50.39
CA ASN A 18 -24.11 -10.73 49.63
C ASN A 18 -24.79 -9.38 49.86
N LEU A 19 -25.02 -8.64 48.79
CA LEU A 19 -26.11 -7.67 48.70
C LEU A 19 -26.84 -7.93 47.39
N HIS A 20 -28.07 -8.42 47.52
CA HIS A 20 -29.02 -8.54 46.43
C HIS A 20 -29.25 -7.17 45.79
N MET A 21 -28.95 -7.03 44.50
CA MET A 21 -29.63 -6.06 43.64
C MET A 21 -29.95 -6.73 42.29
N THR A 22 -31.25 -6.94 42.11
CA THR A 22 -31.92 -7.30 40.85
C THR A 22 -31.56 -6.33 39.72
N PRO A 23 -31.40 -6.80 38.47
CA PRO A 23 -31.16 -5.92 37.33
C PRO A 23 -32.47 -5.26 36.87
N PRO A 24 -32.51 -3.94 36.59
CA PRO A 24 -33.66 -3.36 35.92
C PRO A 24 -33.60 -3.74 34.43
N ARG A 25 -34.68 -4.36 33.95
CA ARG A 25 -34.98 -4.47 32.53
C ARG A 25 -35.47 -3.11 32.05
N HIS A 26 -34.73 -2.46 31.15
CA HIS A 26 -35.26 -1.37 30.34
C HIS A 26 -35.20 -1.71 28.84
N PRO A 27 -36.28 -1.43 28.08
CA PRO A 27 -36.38 -1.76 26.67
C PRO A 27 -35.56 -0.80 25.81
N LEU A 28 -34.94 -1.36 24.77
CA LEU A 28 -34.29 -0.64 23.68
C LEU A 28 -35.32 0.16 22.87
N HIS A 29 -35.54 1.43 23.23
CA HIS A 29 -36.12 2.41 22.31
C HIS A 29 -35.00 3.16 21.60
N ALA A 30 -34.86 2.91 20.31
CA ALA A 30 -34.03 3.69 19.40
C ALA A 30 -34.55 5.13 19.34
N ARG A 31 -33.92 6.05 20.08
CA ARG A 31 -34.15 7.49 19.92
C ARG A 31 -33.31 7.98 18.76
N VAL A 32 -33.93 8.06 17.58
CA VAL A 32 -33.43 8.86 16.46
C VAL A 32 -33.43 10.33 16.90
N SER A 33 -32.25 10.95 16.88
CA SER A 33 -32.07 12.37 17.23
C SER A 33 -32.80 13.27 16.22
N PRO A 34 -33.48 14.35 16.66
CA PRO A 34 -34.27 15.23 15.78
C PRO A 34 -33.41 16.07 14.80
N LEU A 35 -32.07 15.97 14.87
CA LEU A 35 -31.15 16.64 13.96
C LEU A 35 -31.21 16.09 12.52
N PHE A 36 -31.70 14.86 12.32
CA PHE A 36 -31.84 14.25 11.00
C PHE A 36 -33.13 14.64 10.25
N LEU A 37 -34.15 15.16 10.95
CA LEU A 37 -35.40 15.61 10.33
C LEU A 37 -35.33 17.09 9.90
N ALA A 38 -34.46 17.89 10.52
CA ALA A 38 -34.30 19.31 10.19
C ALA A 38 -33.49 19.57 8.89
N ILE A 39 -32.66 18.62 8.44
CA ILE A 39 -31.88 18.76 7.20
C ILE A 39 -32.70 18.36 5.95
N GLY A 40 -33.80 17.60 6.12
CA GLY A 40 -34.69 17.21 5.03
C GLY A 40 -35.65 18.30 4.53
N LEU A 41 -35.85 19.38 5.30
CA LEU A 41 -36.83 20.44 5.00
C LEU A 41 -36.21 21.76 4.50
N ALA A 42 -34.87 21.85 4.37
CA ALA A 42 -34.18 23.05 3.90
C ALA A 42 -33.88 23.06 2.37
N PHE A 43 -34.31 22.04 1.62
CA PHE A 43 -34.06 21.89 0.17
C PHE A 43 -35.32 22.08 -0.72
N ALA A 44 -36.28 22.90 -0.31
CA ALA A 44 -37.36 23.35 -1.19
C ALA A 44 -36.97 24.68 -1.85
N THR A 45 -36.36 24.63 -3.03
CA THR A 45 -36.17 25.82 -3.88
C THR A 45 -37.44 26.12 -4.67
N PRO A 46 -37.89 27.38 -4.79
CA PRO A 46 -39.01 27.75 -5.65
C PRO A 46 -38.60 27.59 -7.13
N ALA A 47 -39.49 27.00 -7.92
CA ALA A 47 -39.35 26.91 -9.37
C ALA A 47 -39.51 28.30 -10.00
N VAL A 48 -38.41 28.88 -10.49
CA VAL A 48 -38.44 30.06 -11.36
C VAL A 48 -38.72 29.59 -12.79
N HIS A 49 -39.87 29.94 -13.34
CA HIS A 49 -40.14 29.81 -14.77
C HIS A 49 -39.27 30.81 -15.53
N ALA A 50 -38.28 30.31 -16.28
CA ALA A 50 -37.53 31.13 -17.23
C ALA A 50 -38.37 31.31 -18.50
N ALA A 51 -38.61 32.55 -18.90
CA ALA A 51 -39.17 32.89 -20.20
C ALA A 51 -38.15 32.55 -21.30
N ALA A 52 -38.58 31.82 -22.32
CA ALA A 52 -37.74 31.46 -23.46
C ALA A 52 -37.39 32.70 -24.31
N ALA A 53 -36.10 32.94 -24.51
CA ALA A 53 -35.61 33.95 -25.44
C ALA A 53 -35.86 33.53 -26.90
N PRO A 54 -36.08 34.47 -27.84
CA PRO A 54 -36.30 34.15 -29.25
C PRO A 54 -35.04 33.51 -29.88
N VAL A 55 -35.24 32.38 -30.57
CA VAL A 55 -34.18 31.65 -31.29
C VAL A 55 -33.86 32.38 -32.60
N ALA A 56 -32.58 32.71 -32.83
CA ALA A 56 -32.15 33.37 -34.06
C ALA A 56 -32.39 32.48 -35.29
N GLN A 57 -33.05 33.03 -36.32
CA GLN A 57 -33.26 32.35 -37.61
C GLN A 57 -32.15 32.71 -38.59
N VAL A 58 -31.59 31.70 -39.26
CA VAL A 58 -30.52 31.82 -40.27
C VAL A 58 -31.08 31.39 -41.62
N GLU A 59 -30.64 32.03 -42.69
CA GLU A 59 -31.03 31.65 -44.06
C GLU A 59 -30.13 30.51 -44.56
N TRP A 60 -30.75 29.38 -44.91
CA TRP A 60 -30.05 28.17 -45.35
C TRP A 60 -30.29 27.90 -46.83
N GLN A 61 -29.25 27.46 -47.53
CA GLN A 61 -29.34 26.96 -48.89
C GLN A 61 -28.49 25.69 -49.00
N ILE A 62 -29.16 24.53 -48.91
CA ILE A 62 -28.53 23.21 -49.04
C ILE A 62 -29.36 22.38 -50.02
N PRO A 63 -28.82 22.02 -51.21
CA PRO A 63 -29.56 21.21 -52.18
C PRO A 63 -29.76 19.77 -51.69
N ALA A 64 -30.68 19.04 -52.33
CA ALA A 64 -30.86 17.62 -52.06
C ALA A 64 -29.57 16.85 -52.41
N GLN A 65 -29.01 16.13 -51.45
CA GLN A 65 -27.72 15.44 -51.60
C GLN A 65 -27.58 14.30 -50.58
N PRO A 66 -26.53 13.46 -50.64
CA PRO A 66 -26.25 12.47 -49.60
C PRO A 66 -26.23 13.11 -48.21
N LEU A 67 -26.88 12.47 -47.24
CA LEU A 67 -27.18 13.06 -45.93
C LEU A 67 -25.92 13.49 -45.18
N ASN A 68 -24.84 12.72 -45.32
CA ASN A 68 -23.53 13.07 -44.76
C ASN A 68 -22.98 14.40 -45.30
N ARG A 69 -23.15 14.69 -46.60
CA ARG A 69 -22.73 15.96 -47.21
C ARG A 69 -23.63 17.10 -46.76
N ALA A 70 -24.94 16.88 -46.69
CA ALA A 70 -25.90 17.88 -46.24
C ALA A 70 -25.65 18.31 -44.79
N LEU A 71 -25.38 17.36 -43.89
CA LEU A 71 -25.09 17.65 -42.48
C LEU A 71 -23.74 18.33 -42.29
N ASN A 72 -22.72 17.96 -43.08
CA ASN A 72 -21.43 18.64 -43.05
C ASN A 72 -21.54 20.08 -43.57
N GLU A 73 -22.31 20.31 -44.63
CA GLU A 73 -22.54 21.65 -45.18
C GLU A 73 -23.33 22.53 -44.20
N LEU A 74 -24.34 21.98 -43.53
CA LEU A 74 -25.07 22.68 -42.46
C LEU A 74 -24.14 23.03 -41.29
N ALA A 75 -23.33 22.08 -40.82
CA ALA A 75 -22.38 22.32 -39.73
C ALA A 75 -21.35 23.40 -40.11
N ARG A 76 -20.86 23.39 -41.35
CA ARG A 76 -19.94 24.39 -41.91
C ARG A 76 -20.59 25.78 -41.96
N GLN A 77 -21.82 25.89 -42.45
CA GLN A 77 -22.57 27.17 -42.48
C GLN A 77 -22.90 27.68 -41.07
N ALA A 78 -23.11 26.78 -40.11
CA ALA A 78 -23.37 27.11 -38.70
C ALA A 78 -22.10 27.43 -37.88
N GLY A 79 -20.90 27.19 -38.42
CA GLY A 79 -19.63 27.30 -37.67
C GLY A 79 -19.49 26.25 -36.56
N MET A 80 -20.08 25.07 -36.73
CA MET A 80 -20.14 24.00 -35.72
C MET A 80 -19.43 22.73 -36.19
N VAL A 81 -18.99 21.91 -35.23
CA VAL A 81 -18.39 20.60 -35.47
C VAL A 81 -19.48 19.53 -35.57
N LEU A 82 -19.48 18.71 -36.63
CA LEU A 82 -20.39 17.57 -36.78
C LEU A 82 -19.75 16.29 -36.24
N LEU A 83 -20.46 15.61 -35.34
CA LEU A 83 -20.12 14.27 -34.86
C LEU A 83 -21.23 13.30 -35.28
N ALA A 84 -20.91 12.39 -36.20
CA ALA A 84 -21.84 11.39 -36.70
C ALA A 84 -21.06 10.10 -37.03
N ASP A 85 -21.58 8.93 -36.60
CA ASP A 85 -21.07 7.65 -37.07
C ASP A 85 -21.37 7.53 -38.58
N ALA A 86 -20.35 7.27 -39.40
CA ALA A 86 -20.48 7.16 -40.84
C ALA A 86 -21.54 6.12 -41.26
N ARG A 87 -21.71 5.05 -40.48
CA ARG A 87 -22.69 3.98 -40.72
C ARG A 87 -24.14 4.48 -40.63
N LEU A 88 -24.40 5.51 -39.82
CA LEU A 88 -25.75 6.05 -39.64
C LEU A 88 -26.23 6.83 -40.87
N THR A 89 -25.31 7.49 -41.57
CA THR A 89 -25.61 8.39 -42.69
C THR A 89 -25.35 7.75 -44.07
N GLN A 90 -24.73 6.56 -44.10
CA GLN A 90 -24.43 5.83 -45.32
C GLN A 90 -25.71 5.41 -46.06
N GLY A 91 -25.77 5.70 -47.37
CA GLY A 91 -26.92 5.37 -48.23
C GLY A 91 -28.18 6.21 -48.01
N ARG A 92 -28.15 7.22 -47.11
CA ARG A 92 -29.29 8.12 -46.86
C ARG A 92 -29.13 9.44 -47.63
N HIS A 93 -30.26 10.04 -48.00
CA HIS A 93 -30.33 11.34 -48.70
C HIS A 93 -31.15 12.34 -47.88
N SER A 94 -30.79 13.62 -47.97
CA SER A 94 -31.58 14.71 -47.38
C SER A 94 -32.51 15.34 -48.43
N ALA A 95 -33.64 15.86 -47.96
CA ALA A 95 -34.42 16.84 -48.72
C ALA A 95 -33.63 18.15 -48.89
N PRO A 96 -33.97 19.00 -49.89
CA PRO A 96 -33.38 20.33 -49.98
C PRO A 96 -33.86 21.20 -48.80
N LEU A 97 -32.94 22.00 -48.24
CA LEU A 97 -33.24 22.98 -47.20
C LEU A 97 -33.06 24.38 -47.79
N GLN A 98 -34.16 25.14 -47.85
CA GLN A 98 -34.18 26.51 -48.35
C GLN A 98 -35.01 27.42 -47.43
N GLY A 99 -34.54 28.65 -47.24
CA GLY A 99 -35.23 29.70 -46.49
C GLY A 99 -34.69 29.90 -45.07
N ARG A 100 -35.38 30.76 -44.31
CA ARG A 100 -34.98 31.10 -42.93
C ARG A 100 -35.51 30.07 -41.93
N HIS A 101 -34.59 29.38 -41.29
CA HIS A 101 -34.88 28.40 -40.24
C HIS A 101 -33.93 28.59 -39.06
N SER A 102 -34.37 28.28 -37.85
CA SER A 102 -33.43 28.09 -36.75
C SER A 102 -32.60 26.81 -36.99
N LEU A 103 -31.39 26.74 -36.41
CA LEU A 103 -30.54 25.55 -36.55
C LEU A 103 -31.25 24.23 -36.15
N PRO A 104 -32.05 24.17 -35.05
CA PRO A 104 -32.83 22.98 -34.74
C PRO A 104 -33.89 22.62 -35.79
N GLU A 105 -34.52 23.61 -36.43
CA GLU A 105 -35.49 23.39 -37.52
C GLU A 105 -34.80 22.89 -38.79
N ALA A 106 -33.67 23.48 -39.14
CA ALA A 106 -32.83 23.07 -40.26
C ALA A 106 -32.37 21.62 -40.12
N LEU A 107 -31.88 21.23 -38.95
CA LEU A 107 -31.50 19.85 -38.64
C LEU A 107 -32.69 18.89 -38.72
N ARG A 108 -33.86 19.28 -38.20
CA ARG A 108 -35.08 18.47 -38.25
C ARG A 108 -35.53 18.23 -39.68
N GLN A 109 -35.42 19.24 -40.55
CA GLN A 109 -35.77 19.11 -41.97
C GLN A 109 -34.78 18.23 -42.73
N LEU A 110 -33.47 18.41 -42.54
CA LEU A 110 -32.47 17.56 -43.21
C LEU A 110 -32.55 16.09 -42.77
N LEU A 111 -32.92 15.84 -41.51
CA LEU A 111 -33.06 14.49 -40.96
C LEU A 111 -34.45 13.88 -41.16
N ALA A 112 -35.40 14.60 -41.73
CA ALA A 112 -36.75 14.11 -41.96
C ALA A 112 -36.72 12.83 -42.83
N GLY A 113 -37.40 11.77 -42.39
CA GLY A 113 -37.42 10.47 -43.08
C GLY A 113 -36.14 9.62 -42.90
N SER A 114 -35.08 10.14 -42.27
CA SER A 114 -33.86 9.37 -42.00
C SER A 114 -33.96 8.46 -40.77
N GLY A 115 -34.96 8.67 -39.90
CA GLY A 115 -35.01 7.95 -38.62
C GLY A 115 -33.77 8.20 -37.75
N LEU A 116 -33.14 9.37 -37.88
CA LEU A 116 -32.04 9.87 -37.05
C LEU A 116 -32.49 11.16 -36.34
N GLN A 117 -31.83 11.51 -35.25
CA GLN A 117 -32.04 12.74 -34.49
C GLN A 117 -30.72 13.50 -34.33
N ALA A 118 -30.81 14.83 -34.20
CA ALA A 118 -29.68 15.70 -33.91
C ALA A 118 -29.78 16.28 -32.50
N GLN A 119 -28.65 16.32 -31.80
CA GLN A 119 -28.50 17.02 -30.52
C GLN A 119 -27.43 18.09 -30.64
N LEU A 120 -27.76 19.31 -30.20
CA LEU A 120 -26.80 20.42 -30.11
C LEU A 120 -26.11 20.35 -28.74
N GLN A 121 -24.78 20.34 -28.73
CA GLN A 121 -23.98 20.30 -27.49
C GLN A 121 -23.05 21.51 -27.42
N GLY A 122 -23.09 22.23 -26.30
CA GLY A 122 -22.18 23.35 -26.01
C GLY A 122 -22.26 24.54 -26.97
N GLY A 123 -23.30 24.63 -27.81
CA GLY A 123 -23.45 25.70 -28.80
C GLY A 123 -22.46 25.65 -29.98
N THR A 124 -21.56 24.66 -30.02
CA THR A 124 -20.51 24.54 -31.05
C THR A 124 -20.45 23.17 -31.72
N THR A 125 -21.21 22.18 -31.25
CA THR A 125 -21.16 20.79 -31.77
C THR A 125 -22.56 20.26 -32.08
N ILE A 126 -22.70 19.54 -33.21
CA ILE A 126 -23.90 18.84 -33.67
C ILE A 126 -23.63 17.34 -33.61
N ILE A 127 -24.45 16.58 -32.87
CA ILE A 127 -24.32 15.12 -32.74
C ILE A 127 -25.49 14.44 -33.43
N ILE A 128 -25.22 13.46 -34.30
CA ILE A 128 -26.23 12.67 -35.02
C ILE A 128 -26.30 11.27 -34.43
N SER A 129 -27.50 10.85 -34.03
CA SER A 129 -27.75 9.54 -33.44
C SER A 129 -29.02 8.91 -34.01
N ALA A 130 -29.14 7.58 -33.96
CA ALA A 130 -30.44 6.94 -34.12
C ALA A 130 -31.29 7.22 -32.84
N PRO A 131 -32.64 7.30 -32.94
CA PRO A 131 -33.50 7.42 -31.78
C PRO A 131 -33.33 6.19 -30.88
N ALA A 132 -32.51 6.32 -29.85
CA ALA A 132 -32.57 5.47 -28.69
C ALA A 132 -33.62 6.05 -27.72
N PRO A 133 -34.29 5.24 -26.89
CA PRO A 133 -35.06 5.77 -25.77
C PRO A 133 -34.19 6.74 -24.99
N ALA A 134 -34.71 7.95 -24.75
CA ALA A 134 -33.95 9.12 -24.35
C ALA A 134 -33.02 8.87 -23.15
N ALA A 135 -31.74 8.65 -23.44
CA ALA A 135 -30.63 8.75 -22.50
C ALA A 135 -29.84 10.01 -22.88
N ALA A 136 -29.91 11.05 -22.05
CA ALA A 136 -29.31 12.33 -22.34
C ALA A 136 -27.89 12.42 -21.77
N GLY A 137 -26.92 12.77 -22.61
CA GLY A 137 -25.74 13.50 -22.14
C GLY A 137 -24.64 12.68 -21.48
N ALA A 138 -24.08 11.71 -22.21
CA ALA A 138 -22.69 11.32 -21.97
C ALA A 138 -21.78 12.46 -22.45
N VAL A 139 -21.14 13.18 -21.53
CA VAL A 139 -19.97 14.00 -21.83
C VAL A 139 -18.84 13.04 -22.21
N GLN A 140 -18.55 12.89 -23.49
CA GLN A 140 -17.36 12.16 -23.93
C GLN A 140 -16.14 13.06 -23.67
N ILE A 141 -15.62 12.99 -22.44
CA ILE A 141 -14.27 13.43 -22.12
C ILE A 141 -13.35 12.51 -22.92
N GLY A 142 -12.43 13.10 -23.70
CA GLY A 142 -11.61 12.38 -24.67
C GLY A 142 -11.18 11.00 -24.18
N THR A 143 -11.49 9.97 -24.97
CA THR A 143 -11.25 8.57 -24.66
C THR A 143 -9.85 8.40 -24.11
N LEU A 144 -9.80 8.27 -22.80
CA LEU A 144 -8.59 7.98 -22.08
C LEU A 144 -8.33 6.49 -22.29
N ARG A 145 -7.65 6.15 -23.38
CA ARG A 145 -7.16 4.78 -23.55
C ARG A 145 -6.17 4.53 -22.42
N VAL A 146 -6.61 3.73 -21.45
CA VAL A 146 -5.68 3.04 -20.57
C VAL A 146 -4.77 2.27 -21.51
N ASN A 147 -3.46 2.51 -21.47
CA ASN A 147 -2.52 1.51 -21.96
C ASN A 147 -2.72 0.32 -21.03
N GLY A 148 -3.68 -0.52 -21.43
CA GLY A 148 -4.21 -1.61 -20.66
C GLY A 148 -3.05 -2.56 -20.42
N GLN A 149 -2.47 -2.47 -19.23
CA GLN A 149 -1.85 -3.63 -18.59
C GLN A 149 -2.89 -4.73 -18.69
N GLY A 150 -2.57 -5.77 -19.47
CA GLY A 150 -3.49 -6.78 -19.98
C GLY A 150 -4.10 -7.66 -18.89
N GLY A 151 -4.92 -7.08 -18.02
CA GLY A 151 -5.86 -7.81 -17.18
C GLY A 151 -7.14 -8.11 -17.94
N SER A 152 -7.98 -8.97 -17.35
CA SER A 152 -9.30 -9.45 -17.79
C SER A 152 -10.31 -8.31 -18.04
N GLY A 153 -10.07 -7.49 -19.07
CA GLY A 153 -11.02 -6.50 -19.56
C GLY A 153 -12.11 -7.21 -20.36
N THR A 154 -13.36 -6.75 -20.23
CA THR A 154 -14.52 -7.25 -20.99
C THR A 154 -14.37 -6.95 -22.49
N PHE A 155 -15.25 -7.50 -23.33
CA PHE A 155 -15.29 -7.21 -24.78
C PHE A 155 -15.45 -5.70 -25.10
N GLU A 156 -15.95 -4.89 -24.15
CA GLU A 156 -16.28 -3.47 -24.31
C GLU A 156 -15.21 -2.50 -23.78
N ALA A 157 -14.11 -3.00 -23.20
CA ALA A 157 -13.18 -2.19 -22.41
C ALA A 157 -12.38 -1.10 -23.19
N ASP A 158 -12.28 -1.18 -24.52
CA ASP A 158 -11.46 -0.24 -25.31
C ASP A 158 -12.10 1.16 -25.47
N ASP A 159 -13.43 1.28 -25.38
CA ASP A 159 -14.21 2.53 -25.54
C ASP A 159 -14.97 2.95 -24.26
N THR A 160 -14.68 2.30 -23.14
CA THR A 160 -15.38 2.54 -21.87
C THR A 160 -14.71 3.62 -21.02
N ASP A 161 -15.49 4.47 -20.34
CA ASP A 161 -15.00 5.40 -19.33
C ASP A 161 -14.20 4.63 -18.25
N PRO A 162 -12.93 4.99 -17.97
CA PRO A 162 -12.15 4.35 -16.91
C PRO A 162 -12.84 4.29 -15.54
N ALA A 163 -13.73 5.24 -15.23
CA ALA A 163 -14.52 5.24 -14.01
C ALA A 163 -15.63 4.17 -13.98
N ASP A 164 -16.05 3.64 -15.15
CA ASP A 164 -17.01 2.54 -15.27
C ASP A 164 -16.34 1.16 -15.14
N LEU A 165 -15.05 1.06 -15.46
CA LEU A 165 -14.33 -0.22 -15.47
C LEU A 165 -14.48 -1.02 -14.16
N PRO A 166 -14.37 -0.42 -12.95
CA PRO A 166 -14.55 -1.15 -11.69
C PRO A 166 -15.92 -1.80 -11.51
N TYR A 167 -16.92 -1.39 -12.27
CA TYR A 167 -18.29 -1.89 -12.20
C TYR A 167 -18.57 -2.91 -13.31
N LEU A 168 -17.78 -2.95 -14.38
CA LEU A 168 -17.95 -3.89 -15.49
C LEU A 168 -17.06 -5.13 -15.39
N THR A 169 -15.90 -5.05 -14.73
CA THR A 169 -14.98 -6.17 -14.64
C THR A 169 -15.49 -7.27 -13.69
N PRO A 170 -15.35 -8.56 -14.02
CA PRO A 170 -15.76 -9.67 -13.14
C PRO A 170 -14.81 -9.91 -11.94
N ALA A 171 -14.17 -8.85 -11.45
CA ALA A 171 -13.29 -8.86 -10.30
C ALA A 171 -13.40 -7.50 -9.59
N ALA A 172 -13.27 -7.50 -8.27
CA ALA A 172 -13.25 -6.25 -7.52
C ALA A 172 -12.00 -5.42 -7.87
N SER A 173 -12.20 -4.18 -8.29
CA SER A 173 -11.13 -3.24 -8.61
C SER A 173 -11.52 -1.82 -8.18
N VAL A 174 -10.58 -0.88 -8.30
CA VAL A 174 -10.78 0.55 -8.00
C VAL A 174 -10.06 1.36 -9.07
N TYR A 175 -10.68 2.47 -9.47
CA TYR A 175 -10.02 3.51 -10.26
C TYR A 175 -10.03 4.83 -9.47
N ILE A 176 -8.85 5.44 -9.31
CA ILE A 176 -8.64 6.75 -8.68
C ILE A 176 -8.13 7.68 -9.78
N GLY A 177 -9.01 8.57 -10.22
CA GLY A 177 -8.69 9.55 -11.27
C GLY A 177 -7.96 10.79 -10.75
N ARG A 178 -7.47 11.59 -11.68
CA ARG A 178 -6.72 12.83 -11.41
C ARG A 178 -7.43 13.78 -10.45
N GLU A 179 -8.74 13.99 -10.62
CA GLU A 179 -9.53 14.90 -9.77
C GLU A 179 -9.52 14.45 -8.29
N GLN A 180 -9.62 13.14 -8.04
CA GLN A 180 -9.55 12.58 -6.69
C GLN A 180 -8.12 12.68 -6.13
N ILE A 181 -7.10 12.39 -6.94
CA ILE A 181 -5.69 12.56 -6.55
C ILE A 181 -5.41 14.03 -6.20
N GLU A 182 -5.88 14.97 -7.01
CA GLU A 182 -5.70 16.41 -6.78
C GLU A 182 -6.39 16.89 -5.51
N ARG A 183 -7.63 16.44 -5.25
CA ARG A 183 -8.39 16.78 -4.04
C ARG A 183 -7.80 16.21 -2.75
N PHE A 184 -7.29 14.98 -2.78
CA PHE A 184 -6.96 14.21 -1.58
C PHE A 184 -5.48 13.81 -1.47
N ARG A 185 -4.56 14.73 -1.76
CA ARG A 185 -3.11 14.48 -1.68
C ARG A 185 -2.59 14.22 -0.27
N GLY A 186 -3.30 14.72 0.75
CA GLY A 186 -2.89 14.69 2.16
C GLY A 186 -1.47 15.23 2.44
N THR A 187 -0.97 14.93 3.64
CA THR A 187 0.38 15.30 4.09
C THR A 187 1.41 14.22 3.75
N SER A 188 0.93 13.01 3.43
CA SER A 188 1.73 11.86 2.99
C SER A 188 1.18 11.32 1.67
N PRO A 189 2.02 10.79 0.75
CA PRO A 189 1.55 10.11 -0.46
C PRO A 189 0.53 8.98 -0.20
N ALA A 190 0.58 8.36 0.97
CA ALA A 190 -0.38 7.36 1.41
C ALA A 190 -1.83 7.86 1.49
N ASP A 191 -2.04 9.16 1.69
CA ASP A 191 -3.36 9.74 1.90
C ASP A 191 -4.27 9.68 0.65
N ILE A 192 -3.70 9.46 -0.54
CA ILE A 192 -4.46 9.25 -1.79
C ILE A 192 -5.31 7.99 -1.74
N PHE A 193 -4.88 6.99 -0.96
CA PHE A 193 -5.59 5.72 -0.80
C PHE A 193 -6.64 5.76 0.31
N LYS A 194 -6.72 6.85 1.10
CA LYS A 194 -7.70 6.95 2.18
C LYS A 194 -9.12 6.90 1.64
N GLY A 195 -9.91 6.01 2.23
CA GLY A 195 -11.32 5.81 1.88
C GLY A 195 -11.54 4.84 0.72
N VAL A 196 -10.49 4.25 0.15
CA VAL A 196 -10.63 3.20 -0.85
C VAL A 196 -11.09 1.90 -0.18
N ALA A 197 -12.19 1.31 -0.64
CA ALA A 197 -12.71 0.06 -0.10
C ALA A 197 -11.65 -1.05 -0.23
N GLY A 198 -11.42 -1.81 0.85
CA GLY A 198 -10.55 -2.99 0.91
C GLY A 198 -9.05 -2.68 0.96
N VAL A 199 -8.68 -1.40 0.91
CA VAL A 199 -7.30 -0.94 0.79
C VAL A 199 -6.93 -0.12 2.01
N GLN A 200 -5.78 -0.42 2.60
CA GLN A 200 -5.13 0.37 3.63
C GLN A 200 -3.68 0.60 3.25
N VAL A 201 -3.01 1.59 3.86
CA VAL A 201 -1.58 1.82 3.65
C VAL A 201 -0.88 1.73 5.01
N GLY A 202 0.03 0.77 5.13
CA GLY A 202 0.83 0.55 6.32
C GLY A 202 1.83 1.67 6.55
N ASP A 203 2.07 1.98 7.83
CA ASP A 203 3.11 2.92 8.30
C ASP A 203 3.10 4.30 7.59
N SER A 204 1.91 4.80 7.25
CA SER A 204 1.65 5.98 6.39
C SER A 204 2.36 7.29 6.80
N ARG A 205 2.84 7.39 8.05
CA ARG A 205 3.48 8.58 8.64
C ARG A 205 4.99 8.46 8.81
N ASN A 206 5.55 7.34 8.40
CA ASN A 206 6.98 7.08 8.41
C ASN A 206 7.47 6.94 6.96
N SER A 207 8.69 7.36 6.65
CA SER A 207 9.40 7.13 5.38
C SER A 207 8.96 7.84 4.10
N GLY A 208 7.76 8.41 4.05
CA GLY A 208 7.22 9.03 2.83
C GLY A 208 6.93 8.06 1.68
N ALA A 209 7.00 6.74 1.93
CA ALA A 209 6.65 5.69 0.98
C ALA A 209 5.20 5.21 1.17
N VAL A 210 4.74 4.35 0.26
CA VAL A 210 3.47 3.61 0.40
C VAL A 210 3.75 2.10 0.50
N ASP A 211 3.13 1.45 1.49
CA ASP A 211 3.07 -0.01 1.64
C ASP A 211 1.61 -0.45 1.65
N VAL A 212 1.12 -0.94 0.52
CA VAL A 212 -0.32 -1.12 0.29
C VAL A 212 -0.78 -2.48 0.81
N ASN A 213 -1.82 -2.46 1.64
CA ASN A 213 -2.51 -3.64 2.15
C ASN A 213 -3.85 -3.80 1.43
N VAL A 214 -4.06 -4.93 0.76
CA VAL A 214 -5.33 -5.29 0.13
C VAL A 214 -5.92 -6.50 0.84
N ARG A 215 -7.07 -6.33 1.47
CA ARG A 215 -7.80 -7.39 2.22
C ARG A 215 -6.93 -8.17 3.21
N GLY A 216 -5.98 -7.50 3.87
CA GLY A 216 -5.07 -8.11 4.85
C GLY A 216 -3.78 -8.70 4.26
N MET A 217 -3.59 -8.63 2.94
CA MET A 217 -2.35 -9.01 2.26
C MET A 217 -1.46 -7.78 2.09
N GLN A 218 -0.22 -7.83 2.58
CA GLN A 218 0.76 -6.73 2.56
C GLN A 218 2.19 -7.30 2.56
N GLY A 219 3.15 -6.49 2.11
CA GLY A 219 4.57 -6.80 2.20
C GLY A 219 5.09 -7.79 1.15
N GLN A 220 6.41 -7.79 0.94
CA GLN A 220 7.19 -8.76 0.14
C GLN A 220 6.62 -9.05 -1.26
N GLY A 221 6.09 -8.02 -1.93
CA GLY A 221 5.52 -8.15 -3.27
C GLY A 221 4.16 -8.88 -3.34
N ARG A 222 3.44 -9.06 -2.23
CA ARG A 222 2.06 -9.61 -2.26
C ARG A 222 1.07 -8.65 -2.93
N VAL A 223 1.32 -7.35 -2.81
CA VAL A 223 0.60 -6.27 -3.50
C VAL A 223 1.64 -5.37 -4.16
N PRO A 224 2.16 -5.73 -5.35
CA PRO A 224 3.15 -4.92 -6.04
C PRO A 224 2.55 -3.57 -6.48
N VAL A 225 3.38 -2.53 -6.39
CA VAL A 225 3.10 -1.19 -6.95
C VAL A 225 3.90 -1.01 -8.23
N LEU A 226 3.17 -0.78 -9.32
CA LEU A 226 3.69 -0.53 -10.65
C LEU A 226 3.46 0.92 -11.02
N ILE A 227 4.45 1.53 -11.64
CA ILE A 227 4.32 2.85 -12.24
C ILE A 227 4.77 2.71 -13.69
N ASP A 228 3.88 3.01 -14.64
CA ASP A 228 4.06 2.79 -16.08
C ASP A 228 4.53 1.38 -16.48
N GLY A 229 4.21 0.37 -15.66
CA GLY A 229 4.58 -1.03 -15.92
C GLY A 229 5.91 -1.49 -15.32
N SER A 230 6.67 -0.61 -14.66
CA SER A 230 7.88 -1.01 -13.90
C SER A 230 7.58 -1.22 -12.42
N LEU A 231 8.22 -2.19 -11.78
CA LEU A 231 8.19 -2.36 -10.32
C LEU A 231 9.13 -1.39 -9.60
N GLN A 232 8.67 -0.84 -8.47
CA GLN A 232 9.40 0.16 -7.68
C GLN A 232 9.64 -0.26 -6.21
N SER A 233 9.06 -1.36 -5.74
CA SER A 233 9.05 -1.68 -4.31
C SER A 233 10.40 -2.18 -3.77
N SER A 234 10.74 -1.80 -2.54
CA SER A 234 11.85 -2.37 -1.76
C SER A 234 11.36 -2.77 -0.37
N THR A 235 11.60 -4.02 0.02
CA THR A 235 11.21 -4.53 1.33
C THR A 235 12.25 -4.12 2.37
N VAL A 236 11.80 -3.39 3.38
CA VAL A 236 12.62 -2.92 4.50
C VAL A 236 12.22 -3.61 5.80
N TYR A 237 13.21 -3.85 6.65
CA TYR A 237 12.96 -4.34 8.00
C TYR A 237 12.55 -3.20 8.92
N ARG A 238 11.66 -3.47 9.89
CA ARG A 238 11.11 -2.49 10.84
C ARG A 238 11.30 -2.96 12.30
N GLY A 239 12.35 -3.73 12.53
CA GLY A 239 12.68 -4.28 13.83
C GLY A 239 11.59 -5.22 14.35
N TYR A 240 11.36 -5.19 15.65
CA TYR A 240 10.35 -6.07 16.26
C TYR A 240 8.94 -5.79 15.76
N ALA A 241 8.64 -4.63 15.17
CA ALA A 241 7.30 -4.36 14.64
C ALA A 241 6.98 -5.09 13.33
N GLY A 242 8.00 -5.61 12.63
CA GLY A 242 7.83 -6.37 11.40
C GLY A 242 8.63 -5.80 10.24
N ILE A 243 7.96 -5.58 9.12
CA ILE A 243 8.54 -5.20 7.83
C ILE A 243 7.60 -4.25 7.09
N ALA A 244 8.11 -3.56 6.08
CA ALA A 244 7.29 -2.77 5.16
C ALA A 244 7.81 -2.93 3.72
N ASP A 245 6.93 -3.00 2.73
CA ASP A 245 7.31 -3.00 1.30
C ASP A 245 7.12 -1.61 0.70
N ARG A 246 8.20 -0.83 0.68
CA ARG A 246 8.16 0.61 0.38
C ARG A 246 8.19 0.86 -1.11
N SER A 247 7.17 1.56 -1.61
CA SER A 247 7.16 2.15 -2.94
C SER A 247 7.14 3.67 -2.83
N TYR A 248 8.09 4.33 -3.48
CA TYR A 248 8.23 5.79 -3.42
C TYR A 248 7.53 6.43 -4.62
N ILE A 249 6.63 7.37 -4.35
CA ILE A 249 5.80 8.00 -5.37
C ILE A 249 5.74 9.51 -5.15
N ASP A 250 5.71 10.27 -6.25
CA ASP A 250 5.36 11.69 -6.23
C ASP A 250 3.95 11.87 -6.80
N PRO A 251 2.96 12.19 -5.95
CA PRO A 251 1.58 12.38 -6.39
C PRO A 251 1.39 13.42 -7.49
N ASP A 252 2.30 14.38 -7.69
CA ASP A 252 2.16 15.40 -8.73
C ASP A 252 2.48 14.91 -10.13
N LEU A 253 3.27 13.84 -10.21
CA LEU A 253 3.62 13.19 -11.47
C LEU A 253 2.69 12.04 -11.84
N ILE A 254 1.69 11.73 -11.00
CA ILE A 254 0.71 10.66 -11.24
C ILE A 254 -0.62 11.23 -11.77
N SER A 255 -1.10 10.64 -12.87
CA SER A 255 -2.36 10.98 -13.53
C SER A 255 -3.52 10.12 -13.02
N ALA A 256 -3.29 8.82 -12.83
CA ALA A 256 -4.32 7.87 -12.40
C ALA A 256 -3.71 6.68 -11.64
N ILE A 257 -4.53 6.07 -10.79
CA ILE A 257 -4.21 4.84 -10.06
C ILE A 257 -5.33 3.82 -10.27
N ARG A 258 -4.97 2.59 -10.61
CA ARG A 258 -5.87 1.43 -10.64
C ARG A 258 -5.42 0.44 -9.58
N ILE A 259 -6.37 -0.16 -8.87
CA ILE A 259 -6.10 -1.21 -7.88
C ILE A 259 -6.95 -2.42 -8.23
N ASP A 260 -6.30 -3.50 -8.64
CA ASP A 260 -6.95 -4.80 -8.85
C ASP A 260 -6.81 -5.64 -7.58
N LYS A 261 -7.89 -6.29 -7.13
CA LYS A 261 -7.88 -7.06 -5.89
C LYS A 261 -7.79 -8.57 -6.17
N GLY A 262 -6.91 -9.24 -5.44
CA GLY A 262 -6.56 -10.64 -5.65
C GLY A 262 -5.70 -10.88 -6.89
N PRO A 263 -5.36 -12.16 -7.18
CA PRO A 263 -4.50 -12.55 -8.30
C PRO A 263 -5.11 -12.08 -9.62
N ASN A 264 -4.31 -11.58 -10.55
CA ASN A 264 -4.79 -11.17 -11.87
C ASN A 264 -3.95 -11.82 -12.98
N LEU A 265 -4.50 -11.98 -14.18
CA LEU A 265 -3.81 -12.60 -15.32
C LEU A 265 -3.02 -11.62 -16.20
N SER A 266 -2.67 -10.42 -15.71
CA SER A 266 -1.78 -9.51 -16.45
C SER A 266 -0.31 -9.91 -16.38
N ALA A 267 0.51 -9.58 -17.39
CA ALA A 267 1.93 -9.96 -17.42
C ALA A 267 2.70 -9.55 -16.15
N GLN A 268 2.42 -8.35 -15.62
CA GLN A 268 3.05 -7.82 -14.42
C GLN A 268 2.42 -8.33 -13.10
N GLY A 269 1.36 -9.14 -13.19
CA GLY A 269 0.67 -9.75 -12.05
C GLY A 269 1.37 -10.98 -11.45
N ALA A 270 2.60 -11.29 -11.85
CA ALA A 270 3.38 -12.37 -11.24
C ALA A 270 3.65 -12.06 -9.75
N GLY A 271 3.40 -13.03 -8.86
CA GLY A 271 3.50 -12.85 -7.41
C GLY A 271 2.41 -12.01 -6.73
N ALA A 272 1.53 -11.33 -7.48
CA ALA A 272 0.53 -10.38 -6.99
C ALA A 272 -0.72 -11.07 -6.36
N ILE A 273 -0.50 -11.90 -5.33
CA ILE A 273 -1.57 -12.73 -4.74
C ILE A 273 -2.63 -11.94 -3.95
N GLY A 274 -2.29 -10.76 -3.42
CA GLY A 274 -3.23 -9.88 -2.72
C GLY A 274 -3.96 -8.91 -3.65
N GLY A 275 -3.46 -8.71 -4.86
CA GLY A 275 -3.85 -7.62 -5.74
C GLY A 275 -2.63 -6.90 -6.28
N MET A 276 -2.86 -5.83 -7.02
CA MET A 276 -1.81 -5.02 -7.65
C MET A 276 -2.26 -3.57 -7.73
N VAL A 277 -1.32 -2.65 -7.54
CA VAL A 277 -1.55 -1.22 -7.72
C VAL A 277 -0.80 -0.77 -8.96
N SER A 278 -1.51 -0.16 -9.90
CA SER A 278 -0.96 0.32 -11.17
C SER A 278 -1.16 1.82 -11.29
N MET A 279 -0.08 2.56 -11.44
CA MET A 279 -0.08 4.00 -11.58
C MET A 279 0.36 4.41 -12.98
N GLN A 280 -0.27 5.46 -13.50
CA GLN A 280 0.10 6.10 -14.75
C GLN A 280 0.65 7.49 -14.47
N THR A 281 1.78 7.83 -15.07
CA THR A 281 2.31 9.20 -14.96
C THR A 281 1.54 10.20 -15.83
N LEU A 282 1.89 11.48 -15.69
CA LEU A 282 1.36 12.56 -16.53
C LEU A 282 1.45 12.24 -18.03
N ARG A 283 0.39 12.61 -18.75
CA ARG A 283 0.26 12.53 -20.20
C ARG A 283 0.02 13.92 -20.81
N PRO A 284 0.13 14.07 -22.14
CA PRO A 284 -0.09 15.37 -22.76
C PRO A 284 -1.44 16.00 -22.40
N GLU A 285 -2.53 15.23 -22.32
CA GLU A 285 -3.86 15.71 -21.91
C GLU A 285 -3.96 16.22 -20.46
N ASP A 286 -3.01 15.84 -19.60
CA ASP A 286 -2.94 16.35 -18.23
C ASP A 286 -2.32 17.76 -18.16
N ILE A 287 -1.65 18.18 -19.24
CA ILE A 287 -0.85 19.40 -19.33
C ILE A 287 -1.46 20.38 -20.34
N LEU A 288 -1.75 19.89 -21.55
CA LEU A 288 -2.29 20.67 -22.67
C LEU A 288 -3.71 21.15 -22.38
N ARG A 289 -4.00 22.36 -22.86
CA ARG A 289 -5.36 22.87 -22.94
C ARG A 289 -6.10 22.18 -24.11
N PRO A 290 -7.45 22.08 -24.07
CA PRO A 290 -8.21 21.54 -25.18
C PRO A 290 -7.86 22.24 -26.50
N GLY A 291 -7.58 21.44 -27.55
CA GLY A 291 -7.22 21.94 -28.88
C GLY A 291 -5.79 22.45 -29.06
N GLN A 292 -4.98 22.56 -27.99
CA GLN A 292 -3.59 23.03 -28.09
C GLN A 292 -2.62 21.88 -28.36
N ARG A 293 -1.61 22.15 -29.21
CA ARG A 293 -0.54 21.19 -29.54
C ARG A 293 0.68 21.31 -28.63
N THR A 294 0.89 22.44 -27.96
CA THR A 294 1.98 22.64 -27.00
C THR A 294 1.46 23.43 -25.82
N GLY A 295 1.97 23.15 -24.62
CA GLY A 295 1.52 23.84 -23.43
C GLY A 295 2.36 23.54 -22.20
N VAL A 296 2.13 24.35 -21.17
CA VAL A 296 2.84 24.26 -19.89
C VAL A 296 1.83 24.20 -18.76
N ARG A 297 2.05 23.34 -17.78
CA ARG A 297 1.32 23.28 -16.51
C ARG A 297 2.24 23.69 -15.39
N LEU A 298 1.87 24.73 -14.66
CA LEU A 298 2.50 25.13 -13.41
C LEU A 298 1.57 24.78 -12.26
N ARG A 299 2.12 24.25 -11.18
CA ARG A 299 1.39 24.14 -9.91
C ARG A 299 2.28 24.53 -8.75
N GLY A 300 1.66 25.13 -7.74
CA GLY A 300 2.29 25.44 -6.47
C GLY A 300 1.26 25.33 -5.36
N GLY A 301 1.67 24.79 -4.22
CA GLY A 301 0.80 24.68 -3.06
C GLY A 301 1.54 24.88 -1.76
N ILE A 302 0.82 25.42 -0.77
CA ILE A 302 1.31 25.68 0.58
C ILE A 302 0.36 25.06 1.60
N GLN A 303 0.91 24.74 2.77
CA GLN A 303 0.12 24.19 3.89
C GLN A 303 0.57 24.73 5.25
N ASP A 304 -0.37 24.73 6.20
CA ASP A 304 -0.10 25.01 7.61
C ASP A 304 0.23 23.73 8.40
N ASN A 305 0.17 23.82 9.74
CA ASN A 305 0.30 22.69 10.65
C ASN A 305 1.63 21.92 10.57
N SER A 306 2.72 22.65 10.34
CA SER A 306 4.06 22.08 10.22
C SER A 306 5.17 23.02 10.68
N VAL A 307 6.36 22.47 10.82
CA VAL A 307 7.59 23.21 11.09
C VAL A 307 8.77 22.45 10.49
N SER A 308 9.79 23.14 10.00
CA SER A 308 10.99 22.47 9.50
C SER A 308 11.59 21.57 10.58
N ALA A 309 12.03 20.36 10.21
CA ALA A 309 12.68 19.45 11.14
C ALA A 309 13.89 20.13 11.81
N PRO A 310 14.07 20.00 13.13
CA PRO A 310 15.24 20.53 13.80
C PRO A 310 16.49 19.73 13.39
N ALA A 311 17.67 20.36 13.48
CA ALA A 311 18.95 19.73 13.15
C ALA A 311 19.62 19.06 14.36
N ASP A 312 19.21 19.41 15.57
CA ASP A 312 19.77 18.87 16.80
C ASP A 312 19.05 17.58 17.20
N PHE A 313 19.84 16.53 17.44
CA PHE A 313 19.37 15.21 17.86
C PHE A 313 18.62 15.27 19.19
N GLY A 314 19.05 16.12 20.13
CA GLY A 314 18.43 16.31 21.45
C GLY A 314 17.15 17.16 21.45
N SER A 315 16.66 17.57 20.28
CA SER A 315 15.49 18.44 20.17
C SER A 315 14.25 17.81 20.80
N THR A 316 13.51 18.60 21.55
CA THR A 316 12.20 18.22 22.08
C THR A 316 11.08 18.67 21.14
N PRO A 317 9.92 17.98 21.14
CA PRO A 317 8.76 18.39 20.37
C PRO A 317 8.34 19.84 20.67
N ARG A 318 8.12 20.62 19.61
CA ARG A 318 7.58 21.99 19.74
C ARG A 318 6.06 21.96 19.76
N THR A 319 5.46 23.05 20.25
CA THR A 319 3.99 23.27 20.21
C THR A 319 3.59 24.38 19.22
N GLN A 320 4.55 25.19 18.80
CA GLN A 320 4.33 26.29 17.86
C GLN A 320 4.43 25.82 16.42
N ARG A 321 3.29 25.87 15.71
CA ARG A 321 3.16 25.47 14.30
C ARG A 321 2.97 26.66 13.38
N ASN A 322 3.30 26.49 12.11
CA ASN A 322 3.10 27.51 11.10
C ASN A 322 1.62 27.74 10.76
N LYS A 323 1.34 28.91 10.18
CA LYS A 323 0.06 29.30 9.58
C LYS A 323 0.23 29.43 8.06
N LEU A 324 -0.87 29.59 7.32
CA LEU A 324 -0.86 29.72 5.85
C LEU A 324 -0.16 31.00 5.35
N ASP A 325 -0.14 32.07 6.15
CA ASP A 325 0.56 33.33 5.84
C ASP A 325 2.08 33.26 6.03
N ASN A 326 2.58 32.23 6.72
CA ASN A 326 4.00 31.93 6.88
C ASN A 326 4.25 30.43 6.63
N PRO A 327 4.13 29.95 5.39
CA PRO A 327 4.16 28.53 5.09
C PRO A 327 5.55 27.92 5.32
N ARG A 328 5.60 26.76 5.97
CA ARG A 328 6.82 25.95 6.16
C ARG A 328 6.84 24.67 5.34
N SER A 329 5.70 24.36 4.73
CA SER A 329 5.51 23.17 3.91
C SER A 329 4.79 23.55 2.62
N GLY A 330 5.19 22.92 1.52
CA GLY A 330 4.61 23.17 0.22
C GLY A 330 5.24 22.33 -0.88
N PHE A 331 4.79 22.58 -2.11
CA PHE A 331 5.33 21.96 -3.30
C PHE A 331 5.22 22.90 -4.50
N GLY A 332 6.06 22.65 -5.50
CA GLY A 332 5.99 23.26 -6.82
C GLY A 332 6.22 22.21 -7.90
N SER A 333 5.59 22.40 -9.05
CA SER A 333 5.78 21.53 -10.21
C SER A 333 5.67 22.31 -11.51
N ILE A 334 6.50 21.95 -12.48
CA ILE A 334 6.43 22.44 -13.84
C ILE A 334 6.33 21.22 -14.74
N ALA A 335 5.36 21.19 -15.64
CA ALA A 335 5.26 20.18 -16.67
C ALA A 335 5.05 20.84 -18.03
N VAL A 336 5.73 20.34 -19.05
CA VAL A 336 5.65 20.80 -20.43
C VAL A 336 5.23 19.62 -21.27
N ALA A 337 4.32 19.85 -22.22
CA ALA A 337 3.92 18.85 -23.18
C ALA A 337 3.87 19.43 -24.59
N THR A 338 4.16 18.59 -25.58
CA THR A 338 3.81 18.84 -26.97
C THR A 338 3.20 17.58 -27.58
N ARG A 339 2.24 17.79 -28.48
CA ARG A 339 1.51 16.80 -29.26
C ARG A 339 1.64 17.19 -30.72
N GLN A 340 2.42 16.42 -31.44
CA GLN A 340 2.58 16.50 -32.89
C GLN A 340 1.89 15.31 -33.56
N ASP A 341 1.88 15.25 -34.88
CA ASP A 341 1.16 14.20 -35.59
C ASP A 341 1.82 12.83 -35.32
N ASP A 342 3.16 12.77 -35.37
CA ASP A 342 3.91 11.52 -35.20
C ASP A 342 4.45 11.30 -33.78
N TYR A 343 4.40 12.30 -32.89
CA TYR A 343 4.93 12.12 -31.55
C TYR A 343 4.29 13.03 -30.49
N ASP A 344 4.33 12.57 -29.23
CA ASP A 344 4.10 13.40 -28.05
C ASP A 344 5.35 13.42 -27.17
N LEU A 345 5.66 14.57 -26.57
CA LEU A 345 6.68 14.66 -25.52
C LEU A 345 6.04 15.23 -24.25
N VAL A 346 6.45 14.70 -23.10
CA VAL A 346 6.15 15.23 -21.78
C VAL A 346 7.45 15.32 -20.99
N ALA A 347 7.71 16.49 -20.41
CA ALA A 347 8.78 16.69 -19.44
C ALA A 347 8.18 17.34 -18.19
N ALA A 348 8.49 16.83 -17.00
CA ALA A 348 8.02 17.42 -15.75
C ALA A 348 9.08 17.35 -14.66
N ILE A 349 9.09 18.37 -13.81
CA ILE A 349 9.86 18.41 -12.57
C ILE A 349 8.92 18.77 -11.42
N SER A 350 9.11 18.16 -10.27
CA SER A 350 8.42 18.54 -9.04
C SER A 350 9.38 18.59 -7.87
N GLN A 351 9.17 19.56 -6.99
CA GLN A 351 9.86 19.66 -5.72
C GLN A 351 8.82 19.82 -4.60
N ARG A 352 8.98 19.03 -3.55
CA ARG A 352 8.12 19.03 -2.38
C ARG A 352 8.98 19.16 -1.13
N SER A 353 8.56 19.98 -0.19
CA SER A 353 9.20 20.13 1.11
C SER A 353 8.11 20.21 2.17
N ILE A 354 8.00 19.19 3.00
CA ILE A 354 7.05 19.08 4.09
C ILE A 354 7.86 18.99 5.39
N GLY A 355 7.55 19.86 6.35
CA GLY A 355 8.13 19.83 7.69
C GLY A 355 7.48 18.76 8.58
N ASN A 356 7.97 18.65 9.82
CA ASN A 356 7.29 17.86 10.83
C ASN A 356 5.89 18.44 11.08
N TYR A 357 4.86 17.60 11.10
CA TYR A 357 3.50 18.05 11.37
C TYR A 357 3.17 17.98 12.86
N PHE A 358 2.05 18.57 13.27
CA PHE A 358 1.57 18.52 14.65
C PHE A 358 0.36 17.62 14.78
N SER A 359 0.26 16.89 15.89
CA SER A 359 -0.84 15.98 16.17
C SER A 359 -2.15 16.74 16.48
N GLY A 360 -3.29 16.07 16.37
CA GLY A 360 -4.58 16.64 16.80
C GLY A 360 -4.71 16.70 18.32
N THR A 361 -5.74 17.37 18.81
CA THR A 361 -5.95 17.53 20.26
C THR A 361 -7.12 16.71 20.82
N ARG A 362 -8.13 16.39 19.99
CA ARG A 362 -9.37 15.77 20.47
C ARG A 362 -9.31 14.25 20.48
N GLY A 363 -9.62 13.64 21.62
CA GLY A 363 -9.67 12.18 21.79
C GLY A 363 -8.31 11.55 22.11
N PHE A 364 -7.33 12.37 22.50
CA PHE A 364 -6.01 11.96 22.97
C PHE A 364 -6.08 10.97 24.14
N GLU A 365 -7.00 11.21 25.07
CA GLU A 365 -7.17 10.43 26.31
C GLU A 365 -7.51 8.96 26.03
N ARG A 366 -8.03 8.64 24.83
CA ARG A 366 -8.35 7.26 24.40
C ARG A 366 -7.11 6.42 24.07
N TYR A 367 -5.95 7.05 23.96
CA TYR A 367 -4.68 6.42 23.64
C TYR A 367 -3.74 6.36 24.85
N GLN A 368 -4.16 6.92 25.99
CA GLN A 368 -3.45 6.80 27.25
C GLN A 368 -3.63 5.40 27.83
N MET A 369 -2.54 4.84 28.34
CA MET A 369 -2.54 3.57 29.07
C MET A 369 -1.98 3.83 30.46
N LEU A 370 -2.84 4.32 31.36
CA LEU A 370 -2.44 4.67 32.71
C LEU A 370 -2.23 3.41 33.56
N ASN A 371 -1.08 3.30 34.20
CA ASN A 371 -0.83 2.26 35.22
C ASN A 371 -1.56 2.60 36.53
N GLU A 372 -1.41 1.73 37.54
CA GLU A 372 -2.00 1.92 38.88
C GLU A 372 -1.51 3.18 39.62
N TRP A 373 -0.35 3.72 39.22
CA TRP A 373 0.27 4.93 39.75
C TRP A 373 -0.11 6.19 38.97
N GLY A 374 -0.88 6.06 37.89
CA GLY A 374 -1.29 7.16 37.02
C GLY A 374 -0.29 7.53 35.93
N ASP A 375 0.83 6.79 35.78
CA ASP A 375 1.79 7.00 34.71
C ASP A 375 1.26 6.44 33.39
N ASP A 376 1.46 7.19 32.32
CA ASP A 376 1.05 6.81 30.98
C ASP A 376 2.11 5.93 30.30
N ASN A 377 1.79 4.64 30.13
CA ASN A 377 2.60 3.68 29.40
C ASN A 377 2.19 3.56 27.92
N GLY A 378 1.24 4.40 27.46
CA GLY A 378 0.74 4.40 26.09
C GLY A 378 1.66 5.14 25.12
N VAL A 379 1.25 5.19 23.85
CA VAL A 379 1.91 5.99 22.80
C VAL A 379 1.98 7.49 23.13
N THR A 380 1.02 7.95 23.93
CA THR A 380 0.83 9.32 24.41
C THR A 380 1.90 9.75 25.42
N GLN A 381 2.75 8.83 25.89
CA GLN A 381 3.96 9.20 26.62
C GLN A 381 4.95 9.95 25.71
N PHE A 382 5.05 9.57 24.43
CA PHE A 382 5.98 10.14 23.45
C PHE A 382 5.35 11.27 22.62
N PHE A 383 4.12 11.07 22.16
CA PHE A 383 3.45 11.98 21.23
C PHE A 383 2.28 12.66 21.93
N LYS A 384 2.52 13.80 22.58
CA LYS A 384 1.49 14.56 23.30
C LYS A 384 0.48 15.19 22.33
N LYS A 385 -0.67 15.60 22.87
CA LYS A 385 -1.73 16.27 22.11
C LYS A 385 -1.27 17.64 21.62
N GLY A 386 -1.39 17.88 20.31
CA GLY A 386 -1.03 19.16 19.70
C GLY A 386 0.46 19.39 19.49
N ASP A 387 1.32 18.46 19.90
CA ASP A 387 2.78 18.57 19.76
C ASP A 387 3.26 18.20 18.36
N GLU A 388 4.44 18.70 18.03
CA GLU A 388 5.23 18.29 16.86
C GLU A 388 5.50 16.79 16.90
N VAL A 389 5.19 16.11 15.81
CA VAL A 389 5.54 14.71 15.62
C VAL A 389 6.88 14.66 14.90
N LEU A 390 7.97 14.48 15.66
CA LEU A 390 9.33 14.40 15.13
C LEU A 390 9.49 13.21 14.17
N ASN A 391 10.48 13.29 13.28
CA ASN A 391 10.76 12.29 12.23
C ASN A 391 9.65 12.14 11.17
N THR A 392 8.88 13.20 10.88
CA THR A 392 7.82 13.18 9.85
C THR A 392 8.07 14.09 8.65
N ALA A 393 9.09 14.96 8.72
CA ALA A 393 9.48 15.82 7.62
C ALA A 393 9.90 15.02 6.38
N ASN A 394 9.62 15.53 5.19
CA ASN A 394 10.01 14.92 3.94
C ASN A 394 10.31 15.98 2.87
N ARG A 395 11.45 15.86 2.21
CA ARG A 395 11.83 16.64 1.04
C ARG A 395 12.00 15.70 -0.15
N THR A 396 11.39 16.04 -1.28
CA THR A 396 11.38 15.22 -2.48
C THR A 396 11.66 16.07 -3.72
N THR A 397 12.46 15.53 -4.63
CA THR A 397 12.68 16.06 -5.98
C THR A 397 12.40 14.95 -6.98
N SER A 398 11.51 15.21 -7.92
CA SER A 398 11.09 14.22 -8.92
C SER A 398 11.20 14.80 -10.33
N ALA A 399 11.56 13.97 -11.31
CA ALA A 399 11.52 14.34 -12.71
C ALA A 399 10.93 13.22 -13.57
N LEU A 400 10.28 13.61 -14.66
CA LEU A 400 9.68 12.73 -15.66
C LEU A 400 10.07 13.23 -17.04
N LEU A 401 10.53 12.33 -17.89
CA LEU A 401 10.64 12.53 -19.33
C LEU A 401 9.93 11.38 -20.02
N LYS A 402 9.07 11.71 -20.97
CA LYS A 402 8.27 10.72 -21.70
C LYS A 402 8.14 11.12 -23.15
N ALA A 403 8.35 10.17 -24.05
CA ALA A 403 8.17 10.33 -25.48
C ALA A 403 7.28 9.23 -26.02
N ASN A 404 6.17 9.57 -26.66
CA ASN A 404 5.30 8.63 -27.35
C ASN A 404 5.47 8.84 -28.86
N LEU A 405 6.05 7.87 -29.55
CA LEU A 405 6.23 7.89 -30.99
C LEU A 405 5.10 7.08 -31.64
N ARG A 406 4.36 7.70 -32.56
CA ARG A 406 3.39 7.05 -33.43
C ARG A 406 4.11 6.65 -34.71
N LEU A 407 4.22 5.35 -34.94
CA LEU A 407 4.90 4.77 -36.08
C LEU A 407 3.85 4.30 -37.12
N PRO A 408 4.23 4.09 -38.40
CA PRO A 408 3.32 3.58 -39.42
C PRO A 408 2.63 2.27 -39.01
N HIS A 409 1.48 1.99 -39.62
CA HIS A 409 0.70 0.76 -39.39
C HIS A 409 0.22 0.59 -37.94
N GLU A 410 -0.25 1.68 -37.33
CA GLU A 410 -0.85 1.69 -35.97
C GLU A 410 0.10 1.17 -34.87
N GLN A 411 1.40 1.37 -35.08
CA GLN A 411 2.43 1.06 -34.12
C GLN A 411 2.70 2.26 -33.20
N LYS A 412 3.05 2.00 -31.94
CA LYS A 412 3.43 3.03 -30.98
C LYS A 412 4.63 2.59 -30.16
N LEU A 413 5.56 3.50 -29.92
CA LEU A 413 6.69 3.29 -29.01
C LEU A 413 6.70 4.40 -27.97
N GLU A 414 6.50 4.04 -26.71
CA GLU A 414 6.63 4.92 -25.56
C GLU A 414 7.98 4.70 -24.88
N LEU A 415 8.76 5.77 -24.72
CA LEU A 415 9.99 5.80 -23.93
C LEU A 415 9.75 6.66 -22.70
N GLY A 416 10.12 6.16 -21.53
CA GLY A 416 9.94 6.85 -20.25
C GLY A 416 11.19 6.81 -19.39
N TYR A 417 11.52 7.94 -18.78
CA TYR A 417 12.53 8.08 -17.74
C TYR A 417 11.91 8.80 -16.54
N ARG A 418 12.11 8.23 -15.35
CA ARG A 418 11.69 8.82 -14.09
C ARG A 418 12.85 8.86 -13.11
N TYR A 419 12.96 9.99 -12.44
CA TYR A 419 13.89 10.24 -11.36
C TYR A 419 13.09 10.58 -10.11
N PHE A 420 13.47 9.99 -8.98
CA PHE A 420 12.92 10.32 -7.67
C PHE A 420 14.06 10.35 -6.66
N ASP A 421 14.19 11.45 -5.94
CA ASP A 421 15.15 11.63 -4.85
C ASP A 421 14.41 12.19 -3.65
N SER A 422 14.60 11.58 -2.49
CA SER A 422 13.91 11.98 -1.27
C SER A 422 14.78 11.82 -0.04
N SER A 423 14.70 12.84 0.82
CA SER A 423 15.24 12.88 2.17
C SER A 423 14.08 12.99 3.13
N TYR A 424 13.90 12.00 4.00
CA TYR A 424 12.69 11.84 4.80
C TYR A 424 12.99 11.42 6.24
N GLY A 425 12.13 11.87 7.14
CA GLY A 425 12.08 11.43 8.52
C GLY A 425 11.70 9.95 8.57
N GLU A 426 12.49 9.20 9.30
CA GLU A 426 12.25 7.80 9.58
C GLU A 426 12.73 7.51 11.00
N ILE A 427 11.92 6.73 11.70
CA ILE A 427 12.32 6.06 12.94
C ILE A 427 11.98 4.58 12.84
N MET A 428 12.84 3.72 13.35
CA MET A 428 12.54 2.29 13.45
C MET A 428 11.57 2.07 14.62
N PRO A 429 10.43 1.39 14.43
CA PRO A 429 9.42 1.27 15.47
C PRO A 429 9.91 0.62 16.76
N SER A 430 10.84 -0.33 16.70
CA SER A 430 11.44 -0.94 17.90
C SER A 430 12.17 0.05 18.80
N GLN A 431 12.61 1.19 18.27
CA GLN A 431 13.17 2.29 19.08
C GLN A 431 12.09 3.08 19.82
N ILE A 432 10.82 2.92 19.47
CA ILE A 432 9.70 3.48 20.22
C ILE A 432 9.22 2.47 21.25
N TYR A 433 9.03 1.20 20.86
CA TYR A 433 8.55 0.15 21.78
C TYR A 433 9.48 -0.16 22.95
N ARG A 434 10.80 -0.04 22.75
CA ARG A 434 11.81 -0.35 23.77
C ARG A 434 12.33 0.90 24.48
N ASN A 435 11.69 2.04 24.27
CA ASN A 435 12.06 3.30 24.89
C ASN A 435 11.22 3.54 26.15
N SER A 436 11.88 3.94 27.23
CA SER A 436 11.26 4.26 28.53
C SER A 436 11.56 5.68 29.00
N THR A 437 12.17 6.53 28.16
CA THR A 437 12.54 7.92 28.48
C THR A 437 11.36 8.88 28.33
N GLY A 438 10.29 8.47 27.64
CA GLY A 438 9.14 9.31 27.32
C GLY A 438 9.41 10.35 26.23
N SER A 439 10.56 10.29 25.54
CA SER A 439 10.90 11.21 24.46
C SER A 439 11.49 10.47 23.24
N ILE A 440 11.22 11.00 22.05
CA ILE A 440 11.75 10.48 20.78
C ILE A 440 12.61 11.58 20.14
N PRO A 441 13.92 11.35 19.91
CA PRO A 441 14.79 12.36 19.30
C PRO A 441 14.48 12.56 17.81
N GLN A 442 14.91 13.69 17.26
CA GLN A 442 14.90 13.92 15.81
C GLN A 442 16.16 13.31 15.19
N TRP A 443 15.99 12.31 14.34
CA TRP A 443 17.09 11.69 13.61
C TRP A 443 17.42 12.49 12.35
N ASP A 444 18.68 12.39 11.92
CA ASP A 444 19.05 12.84 10.57
C ASP A 444 18.22 12.03 9.54
N PRO A 445 17.70 12.68 8.48
CA PRO A 445 16.80 12.03 7.54
C PRO A 445 17.43 10.85 6.80
N SER A 446 16.62 9.81 6.60
CA SER A 446 16.92 8.74 5.65
C SER A 446 16.82 9.24 4.21
N GLN A 447 17.49 8.57 3.28
CA GLN A 447 17.58 8.98 1.88
C GLN A 447 17.23 7.83 0.95
N VAL A 448 16.55 8.14 -0.15
CA VAL A 448 16.37 7.22 -1.27
C VAL A 448 16.50 7.96 -2.59
N ARG A 449 17.13 7.32 -3.56
CA ARG A 449 17.21 7.79 -4.94
C ARG A 449 16.87 6.65 -5.88
N THR A 450 15.97 6.90 -6.82
CA THR A 450 15.49 5.91 -7.77
C THR A 450 15.54 6.45 -9.19
N ASN A 451 16.12 5.66 -10.10
CA ASN A 451 16.10 5.89 -11.54
C ASN A 451 15.30 4.77 -12.20
N ALA A 452 14.33 5.12 -13.04
CA ALA A 452 13.52 4.12 -13.73
C ALA A 452 13.39 4.45 -15.22
N LEU A 453 13.71 3.46 -16.06
CA LEU A 453 13.60 3.52 -17.52
C LEU A 453 12.54 2.52 -17.99
N THR A 454 11.71 2.93 -18.95
CA THR A 454 10.71 2.08 -19.60
C THR A 454 10.71 2.29 -21.10
N ALA A 455 10.59 1.20 -21.87
CA ALA A 455 10.34 1.22 -23.31
C ALA A 455 9.16 0.30 -23.59
N ARG A 456 8.04 0.87 -24.03
CA ARG A 456 6.78 0.13 -24.25
C ARG A 456 6.37 0.26 -25.70
N TYR A 457 6.23 -0.87 -26.36
CA TYR A 457 5.81 -0.95 -27.75
C TYR A 457 4.41 -1.53 -27.83
N GLU A 458 3.57 -0.94 -28.68
CA GLU A 458 2.22 -1.41 -28.95
C GLU A 458 2.04 -1.53 -30.47
N TRP A 459 1.41 -2.61 -30.90
CA TRP A 459 1.05 -2.83 -32.29
C TRP A 459 -0.31 -3.52 -32.38
N LYS A 460 -1.27 -2.80 -32.95
CA LYS A 460 -2.62 -3.28 -33.18
C LYS A 460 -3.01 -2.84 -34.60
N PRO A 461 -2.79 -3.66 -35.63
CA PRO A 461 -3.03 -3.26 -37.01
C PRO A 461 -4.53 -3.14 -37.35
N GLU A 462 -4.85 -2.22 -38.25
CA GLU A 462 -6.23 -1.88 -38.56
C GLU A 462 -6.99 -3.07 -39.16
N GLY A 463 -8.24 -3.27 -38.72
CA GLY A 463 -9.10 -4.36 -39.19
C GLY A 463 -8.65 -5.77 -38.76
N GLN A 464 -7.54 -5.91 -38.02
CA GLN A 464 -7.07 -7.19 -37.52
C GLN A 464 -7.56 -7.47 -36.11
N GLN A 465 -8.16 -8.64 -35.95
CA GLN A 465 -8.69 -9.09 -34.67
C GLN A 465 -7.71 -9.98 -33.89
N LEU A 466 -6.69 -10.50 -34.54
CA LEU A 466 -5.76 -11.47 -33.94
C LEU A 466 -4.56 -10.84 -33.23
N ILE A 467 -4.24 -9.58 -33.56
CA ILE A 467 -3.02 -8.91 -33.11
C ILE A 467 -3.41 -7.64 -32.33
N ASP A 468 -3.07 -7.64 -31.06
CA ASP A 468 -3.01 -6.48 -30.16
C ASP A 468 -1.81 -6.76 -29.25
N LEU A 469 -0.64 -6.57 -29.86
CA LEU A 469 0.66 -6.93 -29.31
C LEU A 469 1.18 -5.78 -28.46
N LYS A 470 1.65 -6.09 -27.26
CA LYS A 470 2.32 -5.14 -26.39
C LYS A 470 3.61 -5.75 -25.86
N ALA A 471 4.69 -5.00 -25.94
CA ALA A 471 5.97 -5.35 -25.35
C ALA A 471 6.40 -4.25 -24.37
N ASN A 472 6.95 -4.62 -23.22
CA ASN A 472 7.43 -3.68 -22.22
C ASN A 472 8.83 -4.11 -21.77
N LEU A 473 9.80 -3.21 -21.84
CA LEU A 473 11.14 -3.38 -21.26
C LEU A 473 11.32 -2.33 -20.18
N TRP A 474 11.85 -2.71 -19.03
CA TRP A 474 12.02 -1.77 -17.92
C TRP A 474 13.23 -2.08 -17.05
N LEU A 475 13.79 -1.02 -16.46
CA LEU A 475 14.88 -1.05 -15.49
C LEU A 475 14.50 -0.10 -14.36
N THR A 476 14.63 -0.57 -13.11
CA THR A 476 14.56 0.27 -11.92
C THR A 476 15.86 0.07 -11.13
N ASP A 477 16.55 1.17 -10.84
CA ASP A 477 17.75 1.20 -9.99
C ASP A 477 17.48 2.10 -8.78
N MET A 478 17.61 1.54 -7.59
CA MET A 478 17.33 2.21 -6.33
C MET A 478 18.55 2.14 -5.41
N GLN A 479 18.92 3.29 -4.86
CA GLN A 479 19.94 3.44 -3.82
C GLN A 479 19.26 4.01 -2.57
N SER A 480 19.50 3.40 -1.41
CA SER A 480 18.87 3.80 -0.14
C SER A 480 19.87 3.88 0.99
N LYS A 481 19.69 4.88 1.85
CA LYS A 481 20.34 5.02 3.16
C LYS A 481 19.23 5.15 4.20
N SER A 482 18.83 4.06 4.82
CA SER A 482 17.65 4.01 5.70
C SER A 482 18.05 3.71 7.13
N ARG A 483 17.37 4.35 8.08
CA ARG A 483 17.58 4.15 9.53
C ARG A 483 16.84 2.93 10.04
N ASN A 484 17.20 1.78 9.47
CA ASN A 484 16.58 0.48 9.71
C ASN A 484 17.61 -0.67 9.89
N GLY A 485 18.83 -0.35 10.32
CA GLY A 485 19.95 -1.26 10.61
C GLY A 485 19.78 -2.09 11.89
N ASP A 486 20.84 -2.25 12.68
CA ASP A 486 20.92 -3.20 13.81
C ASP A 486 19.70 -3.10 14.77
N ILE A 487 19.29 -4.27 15.28
CA ILE A 487 18.14 -4.46 16.16
C ILE A 487 18.49 -4.93 17.56
N PHE A 488 19.69 -5.47 17.76
CA PHE A 488 20.07 -6.12 19.02
C PHE A 488 20.70 -5.14 19.99
N SER A 489 21.34 -4.10 19.48
CA SER A 489 21.76 -2.95 20.25
C SER A 489 20.57 -2.03 20.47
N ASN A 490 20.07 -1.93 21.71
CA ASN A 490 19.36 -0.74 22.17
C ASN A 490 20.21 -0.15 23.30
N PRO A 491 20.84 1.03 23.09
CA PRO A 491 21.69 1.66 24.10
C PRO A 491 21.01 1.87 25.46
N LEU A 492 19.67 1.85 25.49
CA LEU A 492 18.81 2.14 26.64
C LEU A 492 18.22 0.90 27.32
N GLU A 493 18.39 -0.32 26.81
CA GLU A 493 17.80 -1.50 27.46
C GLU A 493 18.50 -1.82 28.78
N GLY A 494 17.83 -1.54 29.90
CA GLY A 494 18.25 -1.95 31.24
C GLY A 494 19.19 -0.99 31.97
N LYS A 495 19.33 0.26 31.54
CA LYS A 495 20.17 1.26 32.24
C LYS A 495 19.34 2.16 33.16
N THR A 496 19.86 2.37 34.38
CA THR A 496 19.23 3.13 35.47
C THR A 496 19.43 4.64 35.38
N ASN A 497 20.39 5.12 34.59
CA ASN A 497 20.73 6.55 34.51
C ASN A 497 20.11 7.23 33.28
N PRO A 498 19.38 8.35 33.44
CA PRO A 498 18.81 9.15 32.36
C PRO A 498 19.81 9.75 31.34
N GLY A 499 21.12 9.54 31.53
CA GLY A 499 22.20 10.15 30.73
C GLY A 499 22.90 9.23 29.72
N ASP A 500 22.53 7.94 29.64
CA ASP A 500 22.98 7.03 28.58
C ASP A 500 22.22 7.30 27.27
N HIS A 501 22.27 8.54 26.78
CA HIS A 501 21.62 8.91 25.53
C HIS A 501 22.22 8.14 24.36
N GLU A 502 21.39 7.84 23.34
CA GLU A 502 21.93 7.48 22.05
C GLU A 502 22.84 8.63 21.58
N CYS A 503 24.14 8.38 21.44
CA CYS A 503 25.02 9.37 20.84
C CYS A 503 24.72 9.45 19.35
N LYS A 504 24.80 10.65 18.74
CA LYS A 504 24.47 10.82 17.32
C LYS A 504 25.30 9.86 16.44
N GLU A 505 26.58 9.72 16.77
CA GLU A 505 27.54 8.84 16.10
C GLU A 505 27.15 7.36 16.24
N CYS A 506 26.63 6.97 17.40
CA CYS A 506 26.15 5.62 17.69
C CYS A 506 24.95 5.28 16.79
N VAL A 507 24.01 6.21 16.64
CA VAL A 507 22.82 6.00 15.81
C VAL A 507 23.20 5.86 14.33
N GLU A 508 24.17 6.65 13.87
CA GLU A 508 24.70 6.55 12.51
C GLU A 508 25.35 5.21 12.23
N VAL A 509 26.23 4.74 13.12
CA VAL A 509 26.99 3.49 12.92
C VAL A 509 26.08 2.27 12.99
N LEU A 510 25.16 2.23 13.97
CA LEU A 510 24.36 1.02 14.23
C LEU A 510 23.12 0.92 13.32
N TYR A 511 22.45 2.03 13.05
CA TYR A 511 21.11 1.99 12.44
C TYR A 511 21.07 2.42 10.97
N LEU A 512 22.14 2.99 10.40
CA LEU A 512 22.13 3.40 9.00
C LEU A 512 22.48 2.23 8.06
N ALA A 513 21.46 1.61 7.45
CA ALA A 513 21.66 0.62 6.41
C ALA A 513 21.75 1.27 5.03
N LYS A 514 22.89 1.09 4.34
CA LYS A 514 23.11 1.58 2.97
C LYS A 514 22.97 0.43 1.98
N ASN A 515 21.86 0.38 1.25
CA ASN A 515 21.51 -0.71 0.33
C ASN A 515 21.34 -0.21 -1.10
N GLN A 516 21.50 -1.14 -2.04
CA GLN A 516 21.14 -0.99 -3.44
C GLN A 516 20.19 -2.10 -3.89
N ALA A 517 19.29 -1.77 -4.80
CA ALA A 517 18.35 -2.70 -5.41
C ALA A 517 18.19 -2.37 -6.89
N ARG A 518 18.45 -3.35 -7.76
CA ARG A 518 18.32 -3.23 -9.21
C ARG A 518 17.36 -4.29 -9.74
N ARG A 519 16.39 -3.87 -10.54
CA ARG A 519 15.41 -4.75 -11.20
C ARG A 519 15.37 -4.47 -12.69
N VAL A 520 15.40 -5.53 -13.49
CA VAL A 520 15.20 -5.49 -14.94
C VAL A 520 14.06 -6.42 -15.27
N GLY A 521 13.15 -5.99 -16.13
CA GLY A 521 12.08 -6.87 -16.59
C GLY A 521 11.68 -6.63 -18.04
N ALA A 522 11.03 -7.66 -18.57
CA ALA A 522 10.50 -7.69 -19.92
C ALA A 522 9.14 -8.39 -19.91
N ASP A 523 8.14 -7.79 -20.55
CA ASP A 523 6.82 -8.37 -20.73
C ASP A 523 6.48 -8.41 -22.22
N LEU A 524 5.80 -9.47 -22.65
CA LEU A 524 5.22 -9.58 -23.99
C LEU A 524 3.80 -10.12 -23.86
N THR A 525 2.82 -9.41 -24.40
CA THR A 525 1.42 -9.82 -24.38
C THR A 525 0.80 -9.67 -25.75
N ASN A 526 -0.09 -10.57 -26.12
CA ASN A 526 -0.96 -10.39 -27.27
C ASN A 526 -2.40 -10.68 -26.89
N THR A 527 -3.32 -10.00 -27.56
CA THR A 527 -4.73 -10.32 -27.48
C THR A 527 -5.27 -10.69 -28.85
N SER A 528 -5.96 -11.82 -28.94
CA SER A 528 -6.64 -12.27 -30.15
C SER A 528 -8.15 -12.38 -29.95
N ARG A 529 -8.93 -11.94 -30.93
CA ARG A 529 -10.39 -12.01 -30.95
C ARG A 529 -10.85 -12.86 -32.12
N PHE A 530 -11.86 -13.68 -31.89
CA PHE A 530 -12.41 -14.59 -32.88
C PHE A 530 -13.94 -14.53 -32.81
N ALA A 531 -14.59 -14.46 -33.96
CA ALA A 531 -16.02 -14.71 -34.07
C ALA A 531 -16.25 -16.19 -34.38
N THR A 532 -17.10 -16.87 -33.61
CA THR A 532 -17.46 -18.28 -33.84
C THR A 532 -18.98 -18.44 -33.90
N GLY A 533 -19.46 -19.55 -34.47
CA GLY A 533 -20.89 -19.89 -34.43
C GLY A 533 -21.44 -20.13 -33.01
N MET A 534 -20.57 -20.22 -32.00
CA MET A 534 -20.92 -20.39 -30.58
C MET A 534 -20.82 -19.09 -29.78
N GLY A 535 -20.49 -17.96 -30.42
CA GLY A 535 -20.30 -16.66 -29.76
C GLY A 535 -18.91 -16.07 -29.98
N ALA A 536 -18.67 -14.87 -29.43
CA ALA A 536 -17.39 -14.19 -29.53
C ALA A 536 -16.37 -14.74 -28.53
N LEU A 537 -15.13 -14.91 -28.97
CA LEU A 537 -14.00 -15.34 -28.15
C LEU A 537 -12.93 -14.25 -28.10
N LYS A 538 -12.31 -14.10 -26.94
CA LYS A 538 -11.14 -13.24 -26.70
C LYS A 538 -10.10 -14.05 -25.94
N LEU A 539 -8.90 -14.18 -26.50
CA LEU A 539 -7.76 -14.86 -25.90
C LEU A 539 -6.68 -13.82 -25.56
N ASP A 540 -6.45 -13.60 -24.27
CA ASP A 540 -5.36 -12.79 -23.74
C ASP A 540 -4.21 -13.72 -23.33
N TYR A 541 -2.98 -13.51 -23.80
CA TYR A 541 -1.85 -14.38 -23.44
C TYR A 541 -0.53 -13.62 -23.46
N GLY A 542 0.46 -14.13 -22.73
CA GLY A 542 1.75 -13.46 -22.65
C GLY A 542 2.78 -14.13 -21.76
N LEU A 543 3.95 -13.50 -21.74
CA LEU A 543 5.15 -13.88 -21.01
C LEU A 543 5.64 -12.67 -20.19
N SER A 544 6.20 -12.94 -19.01
CA SER A 544 6.98 -11.96 -18.26
C SER A 544 8.27 -12.55 -17.71
N LEU A 545 9.32 -11.74 -17.73
CA LEU A 545 10.65 -12.08 -17.25
C LEU A 545 11.10 -10.97 -16.30
N GLN A 546 11.67 -11.36 -15.17
CA GLN A 546 12.22 -10.43 -14.19
C GLN A 546 13.55 -10.94 -13.64
N ASN A 547 14.52 -10.03 -13.58
CA ASN A 547 15.76 -10.21 -12.84
C ASN A 547 15.84 -9.15 -11.74
N GLU A 548 16.09 -9.58 -10.51
CA GLU A 548 16.25 -8.71 -9.35
C GLU A 548 17.57 -9.00 -8.65
N ASP A 549 18.29 -7.95 -8.27
CA ASP A 549 19.56 -8.00 -7.56
C ASP A 549 19.51 -7.00 -6.39
N ILE A 550 19.79 -7.46 -5.18
CA ILE A 550 19.89 -6.61 -3.98
C ILE A 550 21.24 -6.81 -3.32
N GLY A 551 21.75 -5.77 -2.68
CA GLY A 551 23.01 -5.84 -1.94
C GLY A 551 23.30 -4.60 -1.11
N PRO A 552 24.40 -4.63 -0.34
CA PRO A 552 24.98 -3.42 0.22
C PRO A 552 25.38 -2.44 -0.90
N ALA A 553 25.26 -1.14 -0.64
CA ALA A 553 25.72 -0.11 -1.58
C ALA A 553 27.26 -0.17 -1.74
N ASP A 554 27.78 0.27 -2.89
CA ASP A 554 29.23 0.19 -3.22
C ASP A 554 30.13 0.91 -2.20
N SER A 555 29.59 1.90 -1.47
CA SER A 555 30.29 2.61 -0.40
C SER A 555 30.45 1.82 0.91
N VAL A 556 29.85 0.63 1.02
CA VAL A 556 29.89 -0.20 2.23
C VAL A 556 31.05 -1.19 2.11
N ALA A 557 32.07 -1.03 2.95
CA ALA A 557 33.09 -2.04 3.15
C ALA A 557 32.53 -3.12 4.09
N ILE A 558 32.70 -4.40 3.72
CA ILE A 558 32.38 -5.54 4.59
C ILE A 558 33.70 -6.06 5.13
N LEU A 559 33.89 -5.97 6.44
CA LEU A 559 35.11 -6.44 7.11
C LEU A 559 34.99 -7.93 7.48
N ASP A 560 36.12 -8.58 7.75
CA ASP A 560 36.14 -9.98 8.21
C ASP A 560 35.36 -10.14 9.53
N ASP A 561 35.42 -9.13 10.41
CA ASP A 561 34.65 -9.09 11.65
C ASP A 561 33.13 -9.07 11.38
N ASP A 562 32.67 -8.35 10.36
CA ASP A 562 31.24 -8.33 9.98
C ASP A 562 30.80 -9.71 9.47
N LEU A 563 31.65 -10.37 8.68
CA LEU A 563 31.38 -11.71 8.17
C LEU A 563 31.34 -12.74 9.30
N ASN A 564 32.31 -12.68 10.21
CA ASN A 564 32.46 -13.61 11.32
C ASN A 564 31.38 -13.41 12.40
N ALA A 565 30.94 -12.17 12.62
CA ALA A 565 29.81 -11.83 13.48
C ALA A 565 28.44 -12.03 12.81
N ASN A 566 28.38 -12.35 11.52
CA ASN A 566 27.15 -12.42 10.72
C ASN A 566 26.37 -11.09 10.66
N HIS A 567 27.05 -9.95 10.76
CA HIS A 567 26.50 -8.60 10.71
C HIS A 567 26.40 -8.04 9.29
N THR A 568 25.91 -8.86 8.35
CA THR A 568 25.86 -8.48 6.92
C THR A 568 24.50 -7.94 6.51
N LEU A 569 24.52 -6.94 5.61
CA LEU A 569 23.33 -6.54 4.86
C LEU A 569 22.90 -7.66 3.91
N ARG A 570 21.61 -7.69 3.56
CA ARG A 570 21.08 -8.71 2.63
C ARG A 570 21.73 -8.57 1.26
N ASN A 571 22.13 -9.69 0.67
CA ASN A 571 22.82 -9.71 -0.61
C ASN A 571 22.40 -10.93 -1.44
N GLY A 572 21.65 -10.73 -2.52
CA GLY A 572 21.13 -11.85 -3.29
C GLY A 572 20.53 -11.46 -4.62
N LYS A 573 20.30 -12.48 -5.47
CA LYS A 573 19.72 -12.31 -6.80
C LYS A 573 18.59 -13.29 -7.06
N ARG A 574 17.62 -12.87 -7.86
CA ARG A 574 16.42 -13.62 -8.24
C ARG A 574 16.15 -13.52 -9.73
N HIS A 575 15.81 -14.65 -10.34
CA HIS A 575 15.30 -14.75 -11.70
C HIS A 575 13.88 -15.34 -11.65
N GLU A 576 12.92 -14.65 -12.25
CA GLU A 576 11.51 -15.05 -12.28
C GLU A 576 10.99 -15.01 -13.71
N GLN A 577 10.23 -16.03 -14.09
CA GLN A 577 9.66 -16.19 -15.42
C GLN A 577 8.20 -16.61 -15.27
N SER A 578 7.29 -16.00 -16.01
CA SER A 578 5.89 -16.38 -16.01
C SER A 578 5.30 -16.40 -17.41
N ALA A 579 4.32 -17.28 -17.61
CA ALA A 579 3.52 -17.37 -18.82
C ALA A 579 2.05 -17.46 -18.41
N PHE A 580 1.17 -16.79 -19.14
CA PHE A 580 -0.26 -16.83 -18.86
C PHE A 580 -1.09 -16.90 -20.14
N ALA A 581 -2.31 -17.42 -19.99
CA ALA A 581 -3.35 -17.36 -21.00
C ALA A 581 -4.72 -17.27 -20.32
N SER A 582 -5.63 -16.48 -20.89
CA SER A 582 -7.02 -16.36 -20.49
C SER A 582 -7.92 -16.35 -21.72
N LEU A 583 -8.89 -17.25 -21.77
CA LEU A 583 -9.93 -17.29 -22.79
C LEU A 583 -11.24 -16.78 -22.20
N GLN A 584 -11.75 -15.69 -22.76
CA GLN A 584 -13.08 -15.17 -22.51
C GLN A 584 -14.01 -15.58 -23.66
N TRP A 585 -15.15 -16.16 -23.33
CA TRP A 585 -16.18 -16.61 -24.25
C TRP A 585 -17.50 -15.96 -23.91
N GLN A 586 -17.97 -15.07 -24.79
CA GLN A 586 -19.32 -14.53 -24.74
C GLN A 586 -20.26 -15.53 -25.42
N ALA A 587 -20.74 -16.51 -24.65
CA ALA A 587 -21.61 -17.58 -25.15
C ALA A 587 -22.98 -17.05 -25.59
N ARG A 588 -23.45 -15.98 -24.93
CA ARG A 588 -24.69 -15.25 -25.21
C ARG A 588 -24.47 -13.77 -24.87
N ASP A 589 -25.32 -12.88 -25.35
CA ASP A 589 -25.24 -11.44 -25.06
C ASP A 589 -25.38 -11.11 -23.56
N TRP A 590 -25.96 -12.04 -22.79
CA TRP A 590 -26.11 -11.93 -21.35
C TRP A 590 -25.08 -12.76 -20.57
N LEU A 591 -24.27 -13.62 -21.19
CA LEU A 591 -23.42 -14.59 -20.50
C LEU A 591 -21.99 -14.60 -21.06
N THR A 592 -21.03 -14.31 -20.19
CA THR A 592 -19.59 -14.40 -20.47
C THR A 592 -18.93 -15.38 -19.50
N ILE A 593 -18.12 -16.28 -20.03
CA ILE A 593 -17.32 -17.26 -19.29
C ILE A 593 -15.84 -16.94 -19.51
N GLU A 594 -15.04 -16.91 -18.46
CA GLU A 594 -13.59 -16.76 -18.53
C GLU A 594 -12.90 -17.98 -17.91
N ALA A 595 -11.92 -18.53 -18.61
CA ALA A 595 -11.06 -19.59 -18.11
C ALA A 595 -9.61 -19.35 -18.52
N GLY A 596 -8.69 -19.45 -17.57
CA GLY A 596 -7.28 -19.19 -17.82
C GLY A 596 -6.37 -19.68 -16.70
N GLY A 597 -5.10 -19.30 -16.79
CA GLY A 597 -4.15 -19.56 -15.74
C GLY A 597 -2.76 -19.01 -16.03
N ARG A 598 -1.92 -19.03 -15.00
CA ARG A 598 -0.53 -18.63 -15.05
C ARG A 598 0.38 -19.77 -14.61
N PHE A 599 1.42 -20.03 -15.37
CA PHE A 599 2.58 -20.80 -14.95
C PHE A 599 3.71 -19.86 -14.56
N GLN A 600 4.42 -20.16 -13.48
CA GLN A 600 5.55 -19.35 -13.01
C GLN A 600 6.69 -20.24 -12.54
N ARG A 601 7.92 -19.81 -12.79
CA ARG A 601 9.16 -20.45 -12.37
C ARG A 601 10.10 -19.41 -11.77
N PHE A 602 10.86 -19.84 -10.76
CA PHE A 602 11.77 -18.97 -10.03
C PHE A 602 13.08 -19.68 -9.66
N ASP A 603 14.16 -18.89 -9.62
CA ASP A 603 15.46 -19.24 -9.07
C ASP A 603 15.99 -18.06 -8.23
N SER A 604 16.49 -18.33 -7.02
CA SER A 604 17.28 -17.34 -6.27
C SER A 604 18.57 -17.91 -5.74
N ARG A 605 19.50 -16.99 -5.50
CA ARG A 605 20.78 -17.23 -4.86
C ARG A 605 21.06 -16.14 -3.83
N ASP A 606 21.32 -16.59 -2.61
CA ASP A 606 21.91 -15.76 -1.56
C ASP A 606 23.44 -15.71 -1.76
N ARG A 607 24.03 -14.52 -1.67
CA ARG A 607 25.47 -14.31 -1.69
C ARG A 607 26.06 -14.36 -0.27
N ASN A 608 25.24 -14.15 0.76
CA ASN A 608 25.67 -14.24 2.15
C ASN A 608 25.93 -15.70 2.55
N ARG A 609 26.87 -15.88 3.47
CA ARG A 609 27.20 -17.17 4.09
C ARG A 609 27.23 -16.94 5.59
N ARG A 610 26.61 -17.83 6.34
CA ARG A 610 26.69 -17.84 7.79
C ARG A 610 28.05 -18.37 8.24
N ALA A 611 28.72 -17.61 9.11
CA ALA A 611 29.91 -18.01 9.84
C ALA A 611 29.55 -18.65 11.18
N GLU A 612 30.28 -19.71 11.55
CA GLU A 612 30.17 -20.39 12.83
C GLU A 612 31.55 -20.50 13.48
N GLN A 613 31.70 -19.90 14.67
CA GLN A 613 32.90 -19.98 15.50
C GLN A 613 33.21 -21.43 15.86
N GLN A 614 34.45 -21.84 15.68
CA GLN A 614 34.92 -23.15 16.12
C GLN A 614 35.42 -23.10 17.56
N TYR A 615 35.18 -24.18 18.31
CA TYR A 615 35.52 -24.30 19.72
C TYR A 615 36.50 -25.45 19.93
N GLN A 616 37.33 -25.34 20.96
CA GLN A 616 38.20 -26.43 21.39
C GLN A 616 37.37 -27.69 21.69
N PRO A 617 37.83 -28.90 21.32
CA PRO A 617 37.10 -30.13 21.59
C PRO A 617 36.88 -30.38 23.09
N GLN A 618 37.90 -30.06 23.90
CA GLN A 618 37.86 -30.16 25.35
C GLN A 618 37.02 -29.03 25.94
N GLY A 619 36.07 -29.41 26.78
CA GLY A 619 35.28 -28.46 27.56
C GLY A 619 35.89 -28.15 28.91
N TRP A 620 35.31 -27.17 29.58
CA TRP A 620 35.62 -26.79 30.95
C TRP A 620 34.34 -26.42 31.70
N GLN A 621 34.35 -26.50 33.03
CA GLN A 621 33.27 -26.03 33.89
C GLN A 621 33.81 -25.06 34.94
N TRP A 622 32.97 -24.22 35.51
CA TRP A 622 33.39 -23.41 36.65
C TRP A 622 33.39 -24.27 37.90
N VAL A 623 34.41 -24.14 38.74
CA VAL A 623 34.44 -24.69 40.08
C VAL A 623 34.66 -23.56 41.08
N THR A 624 33.72 -23.43 42.01
CA THR A 624 33.82 -22.52 43.16
C THR A 624 34.40 -23.29 44.33
N MET A 625 35.27 -22.64 45.11
CA MET A 625 36.00 -23.30 46.20
C MET A 625 35.90 -22.47 47.48
N TRP A 626 35.85 -23.15 48.62
CA TRP A 626 35.68 -22.55 49.94
C TRP A 626 36.70 -23.09 50.94
N ASP A 627 37.08 -22.24 51.88
CA ASP A 627 37.86 -22.62 53.03
C ASP A 627 37.00 -23.33 54.11
N LYS A 628 37.67 -23.82 55.14
CA LYS A 628 37.06 -24.55 56.27
C LYS A 628 36.09 -23.71 57.10
N ASP A 629 36.19 -22.38 57.02
CA ASP A 629 35.37 -21.43 57.76
C ASP A 629 34.18 -20.93 56.90
N GLY A 630 34.06 -21.45 55.67
CA GLY A 630 33.01 -21.11 54.70
C GLY A 630 33.32 -19.87 53.86
N GLY A 631 34.53 -19.32 53.94
CA GLY A 631 34.99 -18.21 53.11
C GLY A 631 35.25 -18.67 51.67
N GLN A 632 34.80 -17.89 50.68
CA GLN A 632 35.02 -18.21 49.27
C GLN A 632 36.47 -17.91 48.89
N LEU A 633 37.19 -18.93 48.42
CA LEU A 633 38.57 -18.82 47.96
C LEU A 633 38.67 -18.30 46.51
N GLY A 634 37.60 -18.44 45.73
CA GLY A 634 37.50 -17.96 44.35
C GLY A 634 36.91 -19.00 43.40
N ASP A 635 36.85 -18.64 42.12
CA ASP A 635 36.37 -19.49 41.03
C ASP A 635 37.50 -19.88 40.09
N ALA A 636 37.54 -21.13 39.62
CA ALA A 636 38.52 -21.58 38.64
C ALA A 636 37.85 -22.37 37.50
N LYS A 637 38.52 -22.43 36.34
CA LYS A 637 38.10 -23.28 35.23
C LYS A 637 38.65 -24.69 35.42
N TRP A 638 37.76 -25.68 35.55
CA TRP A 638 38.11 -27.10 35.55
C TRP A 638 38.00 -27.65 34.12
N TYR A 639 39.12 -27.98 33.49
CA TYR A 639 39.16 -28.54 32.13
C TYR A 639 38.96 -30.07 32.12
N GLN A 640 38.31 -30.58 31.07
CA GLN A 640 38.18 -32.01 30.82
C GLN A 640 39.54 -32.64 30.46
N ASP A 641 39.71 -33.92 30.78
CA ASP A 641 40.87 -34.70 30.35
C ASP A 641 40.83 -35.07 28.85
N ALA A 642 41.80 -35.88 28.41
CA ALA A 642 41.88 -36.33 27.01
C ALA A 642 40.70 -37.23 26.59
N GLN A 643 39.96 -37.81 27.54
CA GLN A 643 38.78 -38.63 27.33
C GLN A 643 37.47 -37.82 27.45
N GLY A 644 37.56 -36.51 27.67
CA GLY A 644 36.40 -35.63 27.81
C GLY A 644 35.71 -35.77 29.17
N GLN A 645 36.39 -36.28 30.20
CA GLN A 645 35.85 -36.46 31.55
C GLN A 645 36.41 -35.42 32.51
N PHE A 646 35.61 -35.00 33.48
CA PHE A 646 36.07 -34.19 34.60
C PHE A 646 36.58 -35.12 35.69
N THR A 647 37.90 -35.21 35.85
CA THR A 647 38.54 -36.14 36.78
C THR A 647 39.29 -35.40 37.88
N PRO A 648 39.51 -36.03 39.05
CA PRO A 648 40.31 -35.43 40.13
C PRO A 648 41.68 -34.94 39.67
N ALA A 649 42.27 -35.57 38.64
CA ALA A 649 43.57 -35.21 38.08
C ALA A 649 43.59 -33.84 37.37
N THR A 650 42.44 -33.35 36.91
CA THR A 650 42.32 -32.03 36.25
C THR A 650 41.58 -31.01 37.10
N ASN A 651 41.12 -31.39 38.30
CA ASN A 651 40.32 -30.53 39.18
C ASN A 651 41.20 -29.49 39.88
N PRO A 652 41.07 -28.18 39.59
CA PRO A 652 41.93 -27.16 40.16
C PRO A 652 41.80 -27.04 41.70
N ALA A 653 40.69 -27.50 42.29
CA ALA A 653 40.53 -27.59 43.74
C ALA A 653 41.47 -28.63 44.38
N LEU A 654 41.96 -29.60 43.60
CA LEU A 654 42.81 -30.70 44.06
C LEU A 654 44.26 -30.58 43.58
N VAL A 655 44.47 -30.06 42.37
CA VAL A 655 45.81 -29.97 41.75
C VAL A 655 46.38 -28.55 41.69
N GLY A 656 45.59 -27.54 42.09
CA GLY A 656 45.98 -26.14 42.05
C GLY A 656 45.72 -25.50 40.69
N GLY A 657 45.73 -24.16 40.66
CA GLY A 657 45.42 -23.37 39.47
C GLY A 657 45.34 -21.89 39.80
N MET A 658 44.91 -21.08 38.82
CA MET A 658 44.59 -19.67 39.06
C MET A 658 43.12 -19.56 39.41
N VAL A 659 42.82 -18.81 40.48
CA VAL A 659 41.46 -18.45 40.89
C VAL A 659 41.17 -17.02 40.52
N GLU A 660 39.96 -16.79 40.01
CA GLU A 660 39.39 -15.49 39.75
C GLU A 660 38.54 -15.08 40.94
N ARG A 661 38.67 -13.81 41.35
CA ARG A 661 37.83 -13.15 42.36
C ARG A 661 37.33 -11.84 41.78
N TYR A 662 36.09 -11.50 42.08
CA TYR A 662 35.47 -10.31 41.52
C TYR A 662 36.23 -9.04 41.96
N GLY A 663 36.81 -8.32 41.00
CA GLY A 663 37.54 -7.08 41.24
C GLY A 663 39.03 -7.25 41.60
N GLU A 664 39.56 -8.46 41.54
CA GLU A 664 40.98 -8.78 41.80
C GLU A 664 41.64 -9.43 40.58
N GLU A 665 42.96 -9.30 40.47
CA GLU A 665 43.74 -10.04 39.46
C GLU A 665 43.75 -11.54 39.80
N PRO A 666 43.72 -12.44 38.79
CA PRO A 666 43.79 -13.88 39.03
C PRO A 666 45.02 -14.26 39.86
N ALA A 667 44.81 -15.03 40.92
CA ALA A 667 45.85 -15.41 41.88
C ALA A 667 46.01 -16.94 41.96
N PRO A 668 47.22 -17.45 42.24
CA PRO A 668 47.40 -18.90 42.43
C PRO A 668 46.66 -19.39 43.67
N LEU A 669 46.03 -20.56 43.55
CA LEU A 669 45.33 -21.24 44.62
C LEU A 669 46.30 -22.03 45.52
N ASP A 670 46.21 -21.80 46.82
CA ASP A 670 46.73 -22.72 47.83
C ASP A 670 45.70 -23.82 48.10
N VAL A 671 45.90 -24.99 47.48
CA VAL A 671 44.98 -26.15 47.61
C VAL A 671 44.81 -26.62 49.05
N SER A 672 45.78 -26.35 49.94
CA SER A 672 45.69 -26.75 51.35
C SER A 672 44.59 -26.00 52.11
N GLN A 673 44.14 -24.87 51.58
CA GLN A 673 43.08 -24.06 52.16
C GLN A 673 41.69 -24.50 51.70
N VAL A 674 41.59 -25.30 50.64
CA VAL A 674 40.30 -25.75 50.08
C VAL A 674 39.69 -26.84 50.97
N ALA A 675 38.59 -26.52 51.65
CA ALA A 675 37.83 -27.49 52.45
C ALA A 675 36.62 -28.05 51.70
N ASN A 676 36.04 -27.28 50.79
CA ASN A 676 34.92 -27.71 49.96
C ASN A 676 35.00 -27.06 48.56
N TRP A 677 34.44 -27.72 47.55
CA TRP A 677 34.33 -27.19 46.20
C TRP A 677 33.08 -27.73 45.50
N SER A 678 32.57 -26.97 44.54
CA SER A 678 31.43 -27.38 43.73
C SER A 678 31.61 -26.91 42.30
N GLY A 679 31.52 -27.86 41.37
CA GLY A 679 31.42 -27.56 39.94
C GLY A 679 30.01 -27.13 39.55
N ASN A 680 29.87 -26.40 38.45
CA ASN A 680 28.56 -26.21 37.82
C ASN A 680 28.28 -27.30 36.77
N ASP A 681 27.01 -27.54 36.45
CA ASP A 681 26.62 -28.58 35.49
C ASP A 681 26.81 -28.18 34.02
N TYR A 682 27.50 -27.06 33.74
CA TYR A 682 27.64 -26.49 32.40
C TYR A 682 29.06 -26.69 31.87
N VAL A 683 29.17 -27.43 30.77
CA VAL A 683 30.41 -27.58 30.02
C VAL A 683 30.54 -26.46 28.98
N PHE A 684 31.37 -25.49 29.29
CA PHE A 684 31.82 -24.45 28.36
C PHE A 684 32.93 -24.99 27.46
N ARG A 685 33.19 -24.32 26.34
CA ARG A 685 34.34 -24.60 25.48
C ARG A 685 34.95 -23.27 25.08
N ASP A 686 36.28 -23.20 25.08
CA ASP A 686 36.97 -22.00 24.63
C ASP A 686 36.90 -21.91 23.10
N ALA A 687 36.60 -20.72 22.58
CA ALA A 687 36.64 -20.45 21.15
C ALA A 687 38.09 -20.55 20.65
N ILE A 688 38.29 -21.12 19.46
CA ILE A 688 39.59 -21.10 18.78
C ILE A 688 39.72 -19.74 18.09
N PRO A 689 40.59 -18.83 18.54
CA PRO A 689 40.65 -17.47 18.01
C PRO A 689 40.87 -17.45 16.50
N GLY A 690 40.04 -16.69 15.77
CA GLY A 690 40.13 -16.53 14.32
C GLY A 690 39.66 -17.72 13.47
N LEU A 691 39.24 -18.84 14.07
CA LEU A 691 38.81 -20.02 13.31
C LEU A 691 37.28 -20.10 13.18
N PHE A 692 36.79 -19.89 11.95
CA PHE A 692 35.38 -19.96 11.59
C PHE A 692 35.12 -20.96 10.45
N THR A 693 33.96 -21.60 10.47
CA THR A 693 33.44 -22.35 9.32
C THR A 693 32.31 -21.59 8.66
N TYR A 694 32.20 -21.68 7.33
CA TYR A 694 31.16 -20.97 6.58
C TYR A 694 30.21 -21.95 5.88
N SER A 695 28.91 -21.72 6.08
CA SER A 695 27.83 -22.45 5.41
C SER A 695 27.90 -22.35 3.87
N LYS A 696 27.21 -23.25 3.16
CA LYS A 696 27.09 -23.16 1.69
C LYS A 696 26.12 -22.03 1.30
N PRO A 697 26.36 -21.31 0.18
CA PRO A 697 25.41 -20.32 -0.33
C PRO A 697 24.02 -20.92 -0.57
N ILE A 698 22.97 -20.25 -0.11
CA ILE A 698 21.60 -20.71 -0.26
C ILE A 698 21.15 -20.52 -1.71
N ARG A 699 20.57 -21.57 -2.30
CA ARG A 699 19.91 -21.50 -3.62
C ARG A 699 18.53 -22.11 -3.54
N ARG A 700 17.57 -21.49 -4.22
CA ARG A 700 16.18 -21.94 -4.23
C ARG A 700 15.65 -21.97 -5.65
N LYS A 701 14.83 -22.98 -5.94
CA LYS A 701 14.11 -23.12 -7.21
C LYS A 701 12.71 -23.61 -6.89
N ASP A 702 11.71 -23.02 -7.54
CA ASP A 702 10.33 -23.46 -7.42
C ASP A 702 9.57 -23.13 -8.72
N HIS A 703 8.44 -23.79 -8.93
CA HIS A 703 7.54 -23.54 -10.05
C HIS A 703 6.10 -23.92 -9.69
N GLY A 704 5.14 -23.41 -10.44
CA GLY A 704 3.75 -23.81 -10.25
C GLY A 704 2.80 -23.20 -11.25
N PHE A 705 1.59 -23.77 -11.28
CA PHE A 705 0.47 -23.29 -12.07
C PHE A 705 -0.65 -22.76 -11.16
N ALA A 706 -1.29 -21.69 -11.59
CA ALA A 706 -2.37 -20.99 -10.89
C ALA A 706 -3.54 -20.74 -11.87
N PRO A 707 -4.60 -21.56 -11.84
CA PRO A 707 -5.78 -21.38 -12.69
C PRO A 707 -6.70 -20.25 -12.21
N THR A 708 -7.48 -19.69 -13.14
CA THR A 708 -8.53 -18.70 -12.87
C THR A 708 -9.77 -19.05 -13.69
N PHE A 709 -10.93 -18.90 -13.07
CA PHE A 709 -12.24 -19.05 -13.70
C PHE A 709 -13.15 -17.89 -13.27
N ALA A 710 -13.92 -17.35 -14.21
CA ALA A 710 -14.96 -16.38 -13.90
C ALA A 710 -16.21 -16.57 -14.78
N LEU A 711 -17.34 -16.15 -14.24
CA LEU A 711 -18.65 -16.14 -14.89
C LEU A 711 -19.26 -14.76 -14.70
N THR A 712 -19.75 -14.14 -15.77
CA THR A 712 -20.47 -12.86 -15.72
C THR A 712 -21.82 -13.03 -16.39
N ALA A 713 -22.89 -12.66 -15.70
CA ALA A 713 -24.23 -12.63 -16.25
C ALA A 713 -24.79 -11.19 -16.21
N ARG A 714 -25.22 -10.68 -17.37
CA ARG A 714 -25.91 -9.40 -17.52
C ARG A 714 -27.41 -9.66 -17.37
N LEU A 715 -27.96 -9.30 -16.21
CA LEU A 715 -29.38 -9.55 -15.87
C LEU A 715 -30.31 -8.52 -16.52
N SER A 716 -29.79 -7.32 -16.79
CA SER A 716 -30.43 -6.26 -17.56
C SER A 716 -29.36 -5.33 -18.14
N ASP A 717 -29.75 -4.32 -18.91
CA ASP A 717 -28.80 -3.33 -19.45
C ASP A 717 -28.02 -2.59 -18.36
N SER A 718 -28.56 -2.50 -17.14
CA SER A 718 -27.93 -1.79 -16.03
C SER A 718 -27.36 -2.70 -14.94
N VAL A 719 -27.70 -3.99 -14.91
CA VAL A 719 -27.36 -4.89 -13.79
C VAL A 719 -26.57 -6.07 -14.29
N SER A 720 -25.39 -6.28 -13.69
CA SER A 720 -24.56 -7.46 -13.93
C SER A 720 -24.21 -8.14 -12.61
N VAL A 721 -24.05 -9.46 -12.68
CA VAL A 721 -23.57 -10.29 -11.58
C VAL A 721 -22.37 -11.08 -12.04
N PHE A 722 -21.43 -11.33 -11.14
CA PHE A 722 -20.25 -12.12 -11.45
C PHE A 722 -19.92 -13.11 -10.33
N LEU A 723 -19.30 -14.21 -10.73
CA LEU A 723 -18.64 -15.18 -9.86
C LEU A 723 -17.20 -15.36 -10.34
N ARG A 724 -16.26 -15.50 -9.42
CA ARG A 724 -14.85 -15.67 -9.74
C ARG A 724 -14.17 -16.62 -8.75
N ASP A 725 -13.39 -17.56 -9.27
CA ASP A 725 -12.50 -18.44 -8.52
C ASP A 725 -11.09 -18.30 -9.13
N ALA A 726 -10.17 -17.66 -8.40
CA ALA A 726 -8.84 -17.35 -8.88
C ALA A 726 -7.78 -17.92 -7.95
N ARG A 727 -6.83 -18.68 -8.51
CA ARG A 727 -5.62 -19.11 -7.81
C ARG A 727 -4.50 -18.12 -8.08
N GLY A 728 -3.63 -17.94 -7.09
CA GLY A 728 -2.41 -17.13 -7.21
C GLY A 728 -1.20 -17.89 -6.66
N LEU A 729 -0.03 -17.59 -7.19
CA LEU A 729 1.24 -18.13 -6.75
C LEU A 729 2.20 -16.98 -6.45
N ARG A 730 2.86 -17.01 -5.29
CA ARG A 730 3.96 -16.09 -4.96
C ARG A 730 5.19 -16.87 -4.57
N MET A 731 6.27 -16.65 -5.30
CA MET A 731 7.58 -17.18 -4.95
C MET A 731 8.18 -16.37 -3.80
N PRO A 732 8.97 -16.99 -2.90
CA PRO A 732 9.62 -16.27 -1.81
C PRO A 732 10.42 -15.06 -2.32
N SER A 733 10.30 -13.91 -1.65
CA SER A 733 11.03 -12.70 -2.04
C SER A 733 12.52 -12.83 -1.74
N LEU A 734 13.36 -11.91 -2.25
CA LEU A 734 14.77 -11.88 -1.85
C LEU A 734 14.94 -11.56 -0.36
N TYR A 735 14.06 -10.75 0.23
CA TYR A 735 14.07 -10.50 1.67
C TYR A 735 13.80 -11.79 2.47
N GLU A 736 12.94 -12.68 1.99
CA GLU A 736 12.62 -13.94 2.68
C GLU A 736 13.64 -15.05 2.40
N SER A 737 14.24 -15.05 1.21
CA SER A 737 15.11 -16.14 0.74
C SER A 737 16.60 -15.95 0.99
N THR A 738 17.03 -14.75 1.41
CA THR A 738 18.43 -14.43 1.77
C THR A 738 18.62 -14.39 3.29
N MET A 739 19.86 -14.35 3.75
CA MET A 739 20.25 -14.02 5.12
C MET A 739 20.68 -12.54 5.22
N GLY A 740 20.61 -12.00 6.43
CA GLY A 740 21.21 -10.70 6.79
C GLY A 740 21.03 -10.44 8.28
N PHE A 741 21.43 -9.27 8.76
CA PHE A 741 21.34 -8.91 10.19
C PHE A 741 19.93 -9.09 10.80
N SER A 742 18.88 -8.94 9.98
CA SER A 742 17.47 -9.12 10.40
C SER A 742 17.00 -10.57 10.48
N ALA A 743 17.72 -11.51 9.84
CA ALA A 743 17.48 -12.95 9.89
C ALA A 743 18.77 -13.68 9.44
N THR A 744 19.57 -14.14 10.41
CA THR A 744 20.86 -14.83 10.17
C THR A 744 20.69 -16.31 9.82
N TYR A 745 19.46 -16.83 9.84
CA TYR A 745 19.11 -18.21 9.53
C TYR A 745 18.02 -18.23 8.46
N SER A 746 18.03 -19.30 7.65
CA SER A 746 17.09 -19.47 6.54
C SER A 746 16.49 -20.86 6.55
N SER A 747 15.16 -20.93 6.63
CA SER A 747 14.40 -22.19 6.56
C SER A 747 14.16 -22.60 5.11
N PRO A 748 13.88 -23.88 4.80
CA PRO A 748 13.21 -24.23 3.56
C PRO A 748 11.92 -23.42 3.40
N LEU A 749 11.69 -22.89 2.20
CA LEU A 749 10.55 -22.04 1.87
C LEU A 749 9.95 -22.54 0.56
N ASN A 750 8.65 -22.75 0.56
CA ASN A 750 7.85 -23.06 -0.61
C ASN A 750 7.08 -21.82 -1.08
N ALA A 751 6.61 -21.82 -2.33
CA ALA A 751 5.72 -20.79 -2.82
C ALA A 751 4.40 -20.68 -2.02
N GLU A 752 3.91 -19.46 -1.83
CA GLU A 752 2.58 -19.20 -1.29
C GLU A 752 1.52 -19.45 -2.35
N ARG A 753 0.43 -20.13 -1.96
CA ARG A 753 -0.67 -20.47 -2.87
C ARG A 753 -1.96 -19.84 -2.38
N SER A 754 -2.42 -18.82 -3.10
CA SER A 754 -3.65 -18.10 -2.78
C SER A 754 -4.85 -18.67 -3.55
N HIS A 755 -5.99 -18.78 -2.89
CA HIS A 755 -7.28 -19.15 -3.46
C HIS A 755 -8.29 -18.06 -3.12
N ASN A 756 -8.82 -17.38 -4.13
CA ASN A 756 -9.69 -16.23 -3.97
C ASN A 756 -11.02 -16.52 -4.65
N ARG A 757 -12.09 -16.44 -3.87
CA ARG A 757 -13.46 -16.60 -4.34
C ARG A 757 -14.19 -15.28 -4.19
N GLU A 758 -14.85 -14.84 -5.25
CA GLU A 758 -15.65 -13.63 -5.23
C GLU A 758 -17.01 -13.86 -5.89
N ILE A 759 -18.02 -13.22 -5.32
CA ILE A 759 -19.32 -13.04 -5.94
C ILE A 759 -19.72 -11.59 -5.76
N GLY A 760 -20.32 -10.99 -6.79
CA GLY A 760 -20.82 -9.64 -6.63
C GLY A 760 -21.82 -9.21 -7.69
N VAL A 761 -22.42 -8.07 -7.40
CA VAL A 761 -23.45 -7.43 -8.21
C VAL A 761 -22.97 -6.01 -8.50
N SER A 762 -23.08 -5.62 -9.76
CA SER A 762 -22.78 -4.27 -10.24
C SER A 762 -24.03 -3.67 -10.88
N VAL A 763 -24.20 -2.37 -10.66
CA VAL A 763 -25.24 -1.56 -11.29
C VAL A 763 -24.58 -0.34 -11.93
N ILE A 764 -24.80 -0.13 -13.22
CA ILE A 764 -24.49 1.12 -13.91
C ILE A 764 -25.79 1.59 -14.57
N LYS A 765 -26.27 2.75 -14.18
CA LYS A 765 -27.52 3.30 -14.69
C LYS A 765 -27.40 4.79 -14.92
N ASP A 766 -27.59 5.20 -16.16
CA ASP A 766 -27.83 6.59 -16.53
C ASP A 766 -29.32 6.93 -16.33
N GLY A 767 -29.65 8.20 -16.10
CA GLY A 767 -31.04 8.63 -16.09
C GLY A 767 -31.86 8.18 -14.86
N VAL A 768 -31.25 8.04 -13.68
CA VAL A 768 -31.90 7.57 -12.45
C VAL A 768 -33.00 8.52 -11.99
N TRP A 769 -32.71 9.82 -11.86
CA TRP A 769 -33.68 10.84 -11.44
C TRP A 769 -33.88 11.94 -12.48
N SER A 770 -32.86 12.18 -13.29
CA SER A 770 -32.80 13.16 -14.37
C SER A 770 -32.02 12.57 -15.52
N ALA A 771 -32.34 12.97 -16.75
CA ALA A 771 -31.75 12.35 -17.93
C ALA A 771 -30.21 12.44 -18.00
N ALA A 772 -29.58 13.35 -17.24
CA ALA A 772 -28.15 13.63 -17.23
C ALA A 772 -27.39 13.06 -16.01
N ASP A 773 -28.05 12.33 -15.11
CA ASP A 773 -27.37 11.73 -13.96
C ASP A 773 -26.92 10.29 -14.23
N LYS A 774 -25.90 9.86 -13.48
CA LYS A 774 -25.31 8.52 -13.59
C LYS A 774 -25.05 7.95 -12.20
N LEU A 775 -25.53 6.72 -12.00
CA LEU A 775 -25.29 5.92 -10.80
C LEU A 775 -24.42 4.71 -11.15
N ARG A 776 -23.40 4.50 -10.33
CA ARG A 776 -22.58 3.30 -10.28
C ARG A 776 -22.65 2.71 -8.88
N LEU A 777 -22.86 1.40 -8.78
CA LEU A 777 -22.89 0.67 -7.51
C LEU A 777 -22.28 -0.71 -7.72
N ARG A 778 -21.44 -1.14 -6.79
CA ARG A 778 -20.92 -2.50 -6.71
C ARG A 778 -20.95 -2.98 -5.27
N ILE A 779 -21.45 -4.19 -5.09
CA ILE A 779 -21.37 -4.92 -3.83
C ILE A 779 -20.73 -6.28 -4.13
N ALA A 780 -19.66 -6.61 -3.43
CA ALA A 780 -18.94 -7.86 -3.61
C ALA A 780 -18.64 -8.53 -2.28
N TYR A 781 -18.85 -9.84 -2.20
CA TYR A 781 -18.35 -10.69 -1.13
C TYR A 781 -17.08 -11.40 -1.60
N PHE A 782 -16.07 -11.47 -0.74
CA PHE A 782 -14.84 -12.20 -0.99
C PHE A 782 -14.54 -13.20 0.14
N ASP A 783 -13.96 -14.34 -0.23
CA ASP A 783 -13.40 -15.35 0.68
C ASP A 783 -12.07 -15.85 0.11
N ASN A 784 -10.99 -15.50 0.79
CA ASN A 784 -9.63 -15.70 0.33
C ASN A 784 -8.86 -16.57 1.33
N VAL A 785 -8.17 -17.59 0.84
CA VAL A 785 -7.33 -18.49 1.63
C VAL A 785 -5.96 -18.60 1.00
N THR A 786 -4.91 -18.23 1.72
CA THR A 786 -3.52 -18.37 1.29
C THR A 786 -2.86 -19.49 2.07
N HIS A 787 -2.47 -20.56 1.39
CA HIS A 787 -1.71 -21.67 1.95
C HIS A 787 -0.21 -21.40 1.89
N GLY A 788 0.53 -21.88 2.89
CA GLY A 788 1.97 -21.70 2.92
C GLY A 788 2.39 -20.25 3.14
N TYR A 789 1.60 -19.41 3.83
CA TYR A 789 1.92 -17.99 3.99
C TYR A 789 3.28 -17.83 4.70
N ILE A 790 4.21 -17.09 4.12
CA ILE A 790 5.56 -16.90 4.63
C ILE A 790 5.56 -15.76 5.62
N THR A 791 5.92 -16.07 6.86
CA THR A 791 6.11 -15.08 7.91
C THR A 791 7.19 -15.54 8.88
N ARG A 792 7.48 -14.71 9.88
CA ARG A 792 8.44 -15.03 10.92
C ARG A 792 7.84 -16.03 11.91
N ARG A 793 8.61 -17.05 12.28
CA ARG A 793 8.17 -18.17 13.13
C ARG A 793 9.32 -18.64 14.03
N PRO A 794 9.04 -19.08 15.29
CA PRO A 794 10.02 -19.79 16.09
C PRO A 794 10.40 -21.14 15.47
N ILE A 795 11.71 -21.38 15.31
CA ILE A 795 12.25 -22.66 14.85
C ILE A 795 12.91 -23.39 16.03
N PRO A 796 12.45 -24.61 16.36
CA PRO A 796 13.07 -25.42 17.41
C PRO A 796 14.56 -25.68 17.15
N ASP A 797 15.31 -25.94 18.21
CA ASP A 797 16.71 -26.42 18.17
C ASP A 797 17.75 -25.42 17.61
N LEU A 798 17.35 -24.17 17.31
CA LEU A 798 18.29 -23.07 17.07
C LEU A 798 18.73 -22.41 18.39
N PRO A 799 19.87 -21.68 18.43
CA PRO A 799 20.23 -20.82 19.56
C PRO A 799 19.13 -19.79 19.88
N ALA A 800 18.97 -19.39 21.14
CA ALA A 800 17.87 -18.51 21.58
C ALA A 800 17.74 -17.20 20.78
N HIS A 801 18.87 -16.58 20.39
CA HIS A 801 18.90 -15.36 19.57
C HIS A 801 18.42 -15.59 18.12
N ALA A 802 18.41 -16.84 17.64
CA ALA A 802 18.08 -17.23 16.28
C ALA A 802 16.67 -17.81 16.13
N GLN A 803 16.17 -18.45 17.20
CA GLN A 803 14.88 -19.16 17.20
C GLN A 803 13.76 -18.30 16.64
N ASN A 804 13.67 -17.04 17.08
CA ASN A 804 12.54 -16.20 16.73
C ASN A 804 12.69 -15.47 15.39
N PHE A 805 13.87 -15.32 14.78
CA PHE A 805 14.11 -14.39 13.65
C PHE A 805 14.09 -15.04 12.26
N SER A 806 13.55 -16.25 12.14
CA SER A 806 13.58 -17.01 10.90
C SER A 806 12.26 -16.94 10.15
N MET A 807 12.31 -16.87 8.81
CA MET A 807 11.13 -16.97 7.95
C MET A 807 10.75 -18.43 7.71
N ALA A 808 9.47 -18.75 7.76
CA ALA A 808 8.93 -20.06 7.43
C ALA A 808 7.51 -19.96 6.84
N ASN A 809 7.06 -21.00 6.15
CA ASN A 809 5.66 -21.12 5.72
C ASN A 809 4.76 -21.51 6.91
N THR A 810 3.59 -20.89 7.01
CA THR A 810 2.47 -21.30 7.89
C THR A 810 1.46 -22.16 7.13
N ASP A 811 0.53 -22.80 7.83
CA ASP A 811 -0.44 -23.70 7.19
C ASP A 811 -1.39 -22.95 6.27
N LYS A 812 -2.03 -21.88 6.77
CA LYS A 812 -2.92 -21.01 5.99
C LYS A 812 -3.21 -19.67 6.67
N TYR A 813 -3.56 -18.67 5.85
CA TYR A 813 -4.14 -17.40 6.26
C TYR A 813 -5.46 -17.19 5.49
N SER A 814 -6.58 -17.05 6.22
CA SER A 814 -7.92 -16.91 5.66
C SER A 814 -8.53 -15.55 5.99
N VAL A 815 -9.07 -14.86 4.98
CA VAL A 815 -9.73 -13.56 5.12
C VAL A 815 -11.03 -13.52 4.31
N SER A 816 -12.09 -12.94 4.87
CA SER A 816 -13.36 -12.77 4.13
C SER A 816 -14.08 -11.49 4.54
N GLY A 817 -14.88 -10.92 3.65
CA GLY A 817 -15.59 -9.67 3.89
C GLY A 817 -16.53 -9.26 2.76
N VAL A 818 -17.22 -8.15 2.99
CA VAL A 818 -18.09 -7.50 2.00
C VAL A 818 -17.51 -6.14 1.66
N GLU A 819 -17.42 -5.81 0.38
CA GLU A 819 -17.00 -4.51 -0.13
C GLU A 819 -18.17 -3.84 -0.85
N LEU A 820 -18.32 -2.54 -0.63
CA LEU A 820 -19.27 -1.69 -1.34
C LEU A 820 -18.51 -0.52 -1.97
N GLN A 821 -18.84 -0.21 -3.22
CA GLN A 821 -18.41 0.99 -3.92
C GLN A 821 -19.61 1.60 -4.62
N SER A 822 -19.77 2.91 -4.55
CA SER A 822 -20.80 3.62 -5.28
C SER A 822 -20.34 5.01 -5.65
N SER A 823 -20.87 5.49 -6.76
CA SER A 823 -20.67 6.84 -7.27
C SER A 823 -21.95 7.31 -7.92
N TYR A 824 -22.38 8.52 -7.60
CA TYR A 824 -23.54 9.18 -8.19
C TYR A 824 -23.14 10.59 -8.58
N ASP A 825 -23.39 10.97 -9.83
CA ASP A 825 -23.14 12.32 -10.33
C ASP A 825 -24.31 12.79 -11.18
N ARG A 826 -24.83 13.98 -10.90
CA ARG A 826 -25.88 14.66 -11.69
C ARG A 826 -25.45 16.01 -12.26
N GLY A 827 -24.14 16.23 -12.39
CA GLY A 827 -23.51 17.50 -12.76
C GLY A 827 -23.45 18.47 -11.58
N SER A 828 -24.60 18.93 -11.08
CA SER A 828 -24.66 19.92 -9.97
C SER A 828 -24.30 19.34 -8.60
N VAL A 829 -24.46 18.03 -8.40
CA VAL A 829 -24.21 17.33 -7.14
C VAL A 829 -23.56 16.00 -7.46
N PHE A 830 -22.59 15.61 -6.64
CA PHE A 830 -22.00 14.28 -6.68
C PHE A 830 -21.87 13.70 -5.27
N ALA A 831 -21.95 12.38 -5.19
CA ALA A 831 -21.81 11.62 -3.97
C ALA A 831 -21.08 10.30 -4.26
N ASP A 832 -20.09 9.98 -3.45
CA ASP A 832 -19.37 8.71 -3.51
C ASP A 832 -19.42 8.06 -2.13
N PHE A 833 -19.82 6.79 -2.08
CA PHE A 833 -19.77 6.00 -0.86
C PHE A 833 -19.04 4.68 -1.11
N SER A 834 -18.03 4.42 -0.29
CA SER A 834 -17.22 3.21 -0.35
C SER A 834 -17.04 2.64 1.05
N GLY A 835 -17.01 1.31 1.16
CA GLY A 835 -16.84 0.67 2.45
C GLY A 835 -16.40 -0.78 2.36
N THR A 836 -15.87 -1.27 3.48
CA THR A 836 -15.47 -2.66 3.65
C THR A 836 -15.82 -3.12 5.03
N TRP A 837 -16.54 -4.24 5.09
CA TRP A 837 -16.87 -4.93 6.31
C TRP A 837 -16.16 -6.28 6.31
N ASN A 838 -15.05 -6.34 7.04
CA ASN A 838 -14.27 -7.57 7.20
C ASN A 838 -14.96 -8.48 8.24
N ARG A 839 -15.12 -9.76 7.90
CA ARG A 839 -15.87 -10.74 8.71
C ARG A 839 -14.97 -11.81 9.34
N LYS A 840 -13.89 -12.19 8.67
CA LYS A 840 -12.99 -13.26 9.11
C LYS A 840 -11.54 -12.86 8.87
N THR A 841 -10.72 -13.15 9.87
CA THR A 841 -9.25 -13.26 9.81
C THR A 841 -8.91 -14.51 10.60
N LEU A 842 -8.14 -15.43 10.03
CA LEU A 842 -7.72 -16.65 10.71
C LEU A 842 -6.38 -17.13 10.17
N ILE A 843 -5.37 -17.17 11.03
CA ILE A 843 -4.02 -17.64 10.73
C ILE A 843 -3.86 -19.00 11.41
N CYS A 844 -3.46 -20.02 10.67
CA CYS A 844 -3.17 -21.34 11.22
C CYS A 844 -1.70 -21.69 11.04
N ASP A 845 -1.08 -22.15 12.12
CA ASP A 845 0.30 -22.60 12.19
C ASP A 845 0.43 -23.60 13.35
N ALA A 846 0.01 -24.84 13.09
CA ALA A 846 0.02 -25.92 14.06
C ALA A 846 1.44 -26.21 14.57
N ALA A 847 2.45 -25.92 13.76
CA ALA A 847 3.84 -26.20 14.10
C ALA A 847 4.41 -25.15 15.07
N THR A 848 4.07 -23.86 14.92
CA THR A 848 4.32 -22.85 15.96
C THR A 848 3.50 -23.13 17.22
N ALA A 849 2.23 -23.51 17.08
CA ALA A 849 1.39 -23.85 18.21
C ALA A 849 1.97 -25.03 19.03
N ALA A 850 2.42 -26.09 18.36
CA ALA A 850 3.08 -27.23 19.00
C ALA A 850 4.38 -26.83 19.72
N TYR A 851 5.18 -25.94 19.12
CA TYR A 851 6.37 -25.40 19.77
C TYR A 851 6.02 -24.66 21.08
N LEU A 852 5.05 -23.76 21.04
CA LEU A 852 4.62 -22.99 22.22
C LEU A 852 4.06 -23.90 23.33
N ARG A 853 3.27 -24.92 22.95
CA ARG A 853 2.78 -25.93 23.90
C ARG A 853 3.92 -26.72 24.55
N LYS A 854 5.00 -27.01 23.84
CA LYS A 854 6.18 -27.70 24.42
C LYS A 854 7.02 -26.77 25.31
N ALA A 855 7.07 -25.48 25.00
CA ALA A 855 7.75 -24.46 25.79
C ALA A 855 7.07 -24.21 27.16
N SER A 856 5.84 -24.72 27.36
CA SER A 856 5.03 -24.57 28.59
C SER A 856 5.60 -25.18 29.86
N LYS A 857 6.74 -25.89 29.80
CA LYS A 857 7.36 -26.46 31.00
C LYS A 857 7.69 -25.42 32.08
N TRP A 858 7.77 -24.13 31.72
CA TRP A 858 8.21 -23.04 32.60
C TRP A 858 7.15 -21.97 32.88
N GLN A 859 5.97 -22.02 32.24
CA GLN A 859 4.89 -21.03 32.41
C GLN A 859 3.51 -21.69 32.27
N SER A 860 2.63 -21.48 33.26
CA SER A 860 1.21 -21.83 33.16
C SER A 860 0.55 -21.01 32.04
N GLU A 861 -0.43 -21.61 31.34
CA GLU A 861 -1.29 -20.97 30.31
C GLU A 861 -0.78 -20.94 28.84
N ILE A 862 0.46 -21.32 28.52
CA ILE A 862 0.88 -21.45 27.10
C ILE A 862 0.61 -22.83 26.48
N TRP A 863 0.15 -23.80 27.28
CA TRP A 863 -0.25 -25.14 26.80
C TRP A 863 -1.61 -25.14 26.06
N ILE A 864 -2.44 -24.10 26.25
CA ILE A 864 -3.75 -23.95 25.57
C ILE A 864 -3.65 -23.32 24.18
N THR A 865 -2.43 -23.08 23.65
CA THR A 865 -2.26 -22.44 22.34
C THR A 865 -3.00 -23.23 21.25
N PRO A 866 -3.97 -22.63 20.54
CA PRO A 866 -4.70 -23.29 19.47
C PRO A 866 -3.87 -23.35 18.19
N ASP A 867 -4.15 -24.30 17.30
CA ASP A 867 -3.47 -24.38 16.00
C ASP A 867 -3.85 -23.25 15.03
N CYS A 868 -4.93 -22.52 15.33
CA CYS A 868 -5.38 -21.36 14.57
C CYS A 868 -5.75 -20.20 15.49
N SER A 869 -5.41 -18.99 15.07
CA SER A 869 -5.63 -17.74 15.80
C SER A 869 -6.13 -16.63 14.86
N PRO A 870 -7.15 -15.85 15.24
CA PRO A 870 -7.58 -14.69 14.44
C PRO A 870 -6.51 -13.62 14.26
N ILE A 871 -5.55 -13.53 15.19
CA ILE A 871 -4.45 -12.58 15.13
C ILE A 871 -3.12 -13.18 14.71
N GLY A 872 -3.00 -14.52 14.70
CA GLY A 872 -1.73 -15.22 14.53
C GLY A 872 -1.04 -15.53 15.85
N PHE A 873 0.26 -15.77 15.77
CA PHE A 873 1.13 -16.23 16.85
C PHE A 873 2.22 -15.20 17.13
N SER A 874 2.82 -15.26 18.32
CA SER A 874 3.97 -14.41 18.67
C SER A 874 5.09 -14.54 17.63
N SER A 875 5.83 -13.45 17.37
CA SER A 875 6.82 -13.26 16.29
C SER A 875 6.31 -13.18 14.85
N SER A 876 5.05 -13.54 14.56
CA SER A 876 4.50 -13.41 13.21
C SER A 876 4.28 -11.94 12.84
N TYR A 877 4.63 -11.57 11.60
CA TYR A 877 4.38 -10.21 11.08
C TYR A 877 2.91 -9.97 10.74
N VAL A 878 2.10 -11.02 10.63
CA VAL A 878 0.72 -10.92 10.14
C VAL A 878 -0.18 -10.16 11.12
N SER A 879 0.12 -10.18 12.43
CA SER A 879 -0.68 -9.53 13.48
C SER A 879 -0.91 -8.03 13.21
N ASN A 880 0.07 -7.36 12.61
CA ASN A 880 0.02 -5.93 12.27
C ASN A 880 -0.52 -5.63 10.87
N HIS A 881 -0.90 -6.65 10.09
CA HIS A 881 -1.52 -6.51 8.76
C HIS A 881 -3.04 -6.70 8.79
N ILE A 882 -3.63 -6.92 9.97
CA ILE A 882 -5.06 -7.17 10.16
C ILE A 882 -5.84 -5.88 9.94
N GLN A 883 -6.67 -5.87 8.90
CA GLN A 883 -7.48 -4.71 8.58
C GLN A 883 -8.55 -4.41 9.65
N PRO A 884 -9.02 -3.15 9.72
CA PRO A 884 -10.18 -2.77 10.51
C PRO A 884 -11.41 -3.64 10.21
N LYS A 885 -12.24 -3.88 11.23
CA LYS A 885 -13.52 -4.60 11.05
C LYS A 885 -14.45 -3.87 10.07
N LEU A 886 -14.49 -2.55 10.18
CA LEU A 886 -15.25 -1.67 9.30
C LEU A 886 -14.35 -0.52 8.85
N SER A 887 -14.36 -0.22 7.56
CA SER A 887 -13.85 1.03 7.02
C SER A 887 -14.90 1.58 6.07
N ALA A 888 -15.24 2.86 6.19
CA ALA A 888 -16.24 3.50 5.37
C ALA A 888 -15.81 4.92 5.00
N ASN A 889 -16.20 5.36 3.82
CA ASN A 889 -15.89 6.68 3.30
C ASN A 889 -17.09 7.22 2.53
N LEU A 890 -17.44 8.48 2.82
CA LEU A 890 -18.50 9.22 2.16
C LEU A 890 -17.94 10.54 1.67
N THR A 891 -17.99 10.80 0.37
CA THR A 891 -17.70 12.10 -0.22
C THR A 891 -19.01 12.69 -0.72
N LEU A 892 -19.29 13.94 -0.36
CA LEU A 892 -20.45 14.70 -0.85
C LEU A 892 -19.95 16.02 -1.42
N GLY A 893 -20.42 16.41 -2.60
CA GLY A 893 -20.01 17.67 -3.20
C GLY A 893 -21.05 18.27 -4.13
N THR A 894 -20.88 19.56 -4.39
CA THR A 894 -21.80 20.39 -5.18
C THR A 894 -21.01 21.29 -6.10
N ARG A 895 -21.52 21.52 -7.31
CA ARG A 895 -20.94 22.38 -8.35
C ARG A 895 -21.85 23.58 -8.60
N TRP A 896 -21.29 24.78 -8.49
CA TRP A 896 -21.95 26.08 -8.56
C TRP A 896 -21.31 26.95 -9.65
N LEU A 897 -21.97 28.05 -10.00
CA LEU A 897 -21.45 29.05 -10.94
C LEU A 897 -21.05 28.45 -12.29
N GLN A 898 -21.93 27.63 -12.89
CA GLN A 898 -21.63 26.89 -14.12
C GLN A 898 -20.36 26.03 -13.98
N GLU A 899 -20.27 25.30 -12.85
CA GLU A 899 -19.15 24.43 -12.49
C GLU A 899 -17.79 25.13 -12.30
N LYS A 900 -17.79 26.45 -12.10
CA LYS A 900 -16.58 27.20 -11.71
C LYS A 900 -16.23 26.98 -10.24
N LEU A 901 -17.21 26.81 -9.37
CA LEU A 901 -16.98 26.56 -7.94
C LEU A 901 -17.47 25.16 -7.58
N THR A 902 -16.58 24.32 -7.07
CA THR A 902 -16.94 23.03 -6.49
C THR A 902 -16.65 23.06 -5.00
N VAL A 903 -17.60 22.66 -4.16
CA VAL A 903 -17.42 22.58 -2.69
C VAL A 903 -17.94 21.23 -2.21
N GLY A 904 -17.25 20.63 -1.26
CA GLY A 904 -17.69 19.38 -0.68
C GLY A 904 -17.01 19.01 0.63
N THR A 905 -17.40 17.85 1.15
CA THR A 905 -16.86 17.25 2.36
C THR A 905 -16.56 15.77 2.13
N ARG A 906 -15.57 15.26 2.87
CA ARG A 906 -15.27 13.84 2.96
C ARG A 906 -15.35 13.40 4.42
N LEU A 907 -16.09 12.34 4.69
CA LEU A 907 -16.16 11.67 5.98
C LEU A 907 -15.50 10.30 5.86
N THR A 908 -14.42 10.06 6.60
CA THR A 908 -13.72 8.77 6.61
C THR A 908 -13.80 8.16 8.00
N HIS A 909 -14.41 6.98 8.11
CA HIS A 909 -14.50 6.21 9.34
C HIS A 909 -13.62 4.97 9.26
N VAL A 910 -12.81 4.77 10.29
CA VAL A 910 -11.98 3.58 10.48
C VAL A 910 -12.35 2.97 11.83
N GLY A 911 -12.80 1.72 11.83
CA GLY A 911 -13.07 0.95 13.03
C GLY A 911 -11.79 0.38 13.66
N HIS A 912 -11.94 -0.30 14.79
CA HIS A 912 -10.83 -1.08 15.37
C HIS A 912 -10.40 -2.25 14.47
N PRO A 913 -9.18 -2.80 14.65
CA PRO A 913 -8.75 -4.04 14.00
C PRO A 913 -9.80 -5.15 14.15
N LEU A 914 -9.98 -5.97 13.10
CA LEU A 914 -10.98 -7.05 13.08
C LEU A 914 -10.81 -8.02 14.25
N ALA A 915 -9.57 -8.34 14.58
CA ALA A 915 -9.21 -9.14 15.74
C ALA A 915 -8.13 -8.42 16.54
N ARG A 916 -8.19 -8.55 17.86
CA ARG A 916 -7.26 -7.92 18.81
C ARG A 916 -6.60 -8.99 19.66
N GLN A 917 -5.39 -8.70 20.11
CA GLN A 917 -4.72 -9.47 21.14
C GLN A 917 -5.62 -9.65 22.37
N ASP A 918 -5.68 -10.88 22.87
CA ASP A 918 -6.36 -11.27 24.10
C ASP A 918 -5.33 -11.28 25.22
N ASP A 919 -5.52 -10.42 26.22
CA ASP A 919 -4.59 -10.27 27.33
C ASP A 919 -4.43 -11.56 28.16
N LYS A 920 -5.41 -12.47 28.11
CA LYS A 920 -5.34 -13.78 28.78
C LYS A 920 -4.59 -14.83 27.95
N ALA A 921 -4.31 -14.55 26.69
CA ALA A 921 -3.66 -15.47 25.77
C ALA A 921 -2.16 -15.16 25.67
N VAL A 922 -1.40 -15.43 26.74
CA VAL A 922 0.04 -15.09 26.86
C VAL A 922 0.88 -15.58 25.67
N TRP A 923 0.49 -16.68 25.03
CA TRP A 923 1.14 -17.22 23.83
C TRP A 923 1.13 -16.27 22.61
N GLN A 924 0.22 -15.30 22.56
CA GLN A 924 0.12 -14.30 21.50
C GLN A 924 1.24 -13.26 21.56
N SER A 925 1.82 -13.02 22.75
CA SER A 925 2.89 -12.03 22.97
C SER A 925 4.18 -12.65 23.52
N TRP A 926 4.25 -13.97 23.68
CA TRP A 926 5.32 -14.71 24.36
C TRP A 926 6.75 -14.36 23.93
N THR A 927 7.02 -14.23 22.62
CA THR A 927 8.38 -13.93 22.13
C THR A 927 8.82 -12.48 22.33
N GLY A 928 7.91 -11.56 22.69
CA GLY A 928 8.18 -10.12 22.75
C GLY A 928 8.48 -9.48 21.39
N THR A 929 8.25 -10.19 20.29
CA THR A 929 8.48 -9.70 18.93
C THR A 929 7.17 -9.67 18.15
N SER A 930 7.03 -8.65 17.30
CA SER A 930 5.84 -8.33 16.50
C SER A 930 4.56 -8.20 17.34
N PRO A 931 4.60 -7.40 18.44
CA PRO A 931 3.39 -7.09 19.18
C PRO A 931 2.37 -6.42 18.27
N GLN A 932 1.09 -6.72 18.48
CA GLN A 932 0.04 -6.10 17.70
C GLN A 932 -0.12 -4.63 18.11
N VAL A 933 -0.09 -3.73 17.13
CA VAL A 933 -0.43 -2.32 17.34
C VAL A 933 -1.95 -2.17 17.37
N LEU A 934 -2.48 -1.83 18.54
CA LEU A 934 -3.90 -1.61 18.72
C LEU A 934 -4.29 -0.18 18.38
N THR A 935 -4.85 0.01 17.18
CA THR A 935 -5.45 1.28 16.78
C THR A 935 -6.89 1.41 17.30
N GLN A 936 -7.32 2.63 17.59
CA GLN A 936 -8.67 2.93 18.05
C GLN A 936 -9.57 3.36 16.89
N ALA A 937 -10.87 3.11 16.99
CA ALA A 937 -11.81 3.62 15.99
C ALA A 937 -11.87 5.15 15.99
N TYR A 938 -11.91 5.77 14.81
CA TYR A 938 -12.04 7.22 14.63
C TYR A 938 -12.82 7.57 13.36
N THR A 939 -13.29 8.82 13.32
CA THR A 939 -13.90 9.42 12.12
C THR A 939 -13.25 10.78 11.88
N LEU A 940 -12.79 10.99 10.65
CA LEU A 940 -12.28 12.26 10.18
C LEU A 940 -13.33 12.94 9.29
N ALA A 941 -13.37 14.27 9.38
CA ALA A 941 -14.15 15.12 8.50
C ALA A 941 -13.19 16.07 7.79
N ASP A 942 -13.23 16.07 6.47
CA ASP A 942 -12.43 16.97 5.63
C ASP A 942 -13.37 17.87 4.83
N LEU A 943 -12.91 19.08 4.52
CA LEU A 943 -13.58 20.02 3.62
C LEU A 943 -12.69 20.30 2.43
N PHE A 944 -13.30 20.48 1.26
CA PHE A 944 -12.59 20.91 0.06
C PHE A 944 -13.41 21.91 -0.74
N ALA A 945 -12.72 22.82 -1.40
CA ALA A 945 -13.27 23.73 -2.39
C ALA A 945 -12.29 23.88 -3.56
N SER A 946 -12.81 23.97 -4.78
CA SER A 946 -12.03 24.22 -5.99
C SER A 946 -12.71 25.31 -6.80
N TYR A 947 -11.97 26.36 -7.14
CA TYR A 947 -12.48 27.49 -7.90
C TYR A 947 -11.67 27.71 -9.18
N LYS A 948 -12.35 27.63 -10.34
CA LYS A 948 -11.81 27.96 -11.65
C LYS A 948 -11.85 29.48 -11.84
N ILE A 949 -10.75 30.17 -11.54
CA ILE A 949 -10.58 31.62 -11.75
C ILE A 949 -10.76 31.95 -13.24
N THR A 950 -10.12 31.15 -14.09
CA THR A 950 -10.29 31.14 -15.54
C THR A 950 -10.39 29.68 -16.01
N PRO A 951 -10.71 29.40 -17.29
CA PRO A 951 -10.63 28.03 -17.82
C PRO A 951 -9.25 27.36 -17.64
N ASN A 952 -8.21 28.16 -17.39
CA ASN A 952 -6.81 27.73 -17.35
C ASN A 952 -6.14 27.95 -15.99
N ALA A 953 -6.86 28.48 -15.00
CA ALA A 953 -6.34 28.80 -13.68
C ALA A 953 -7.31 28.30 -12.59
N THR A 954 -6.82 27.47 -11.69
CA THR A 954 -7.61 26.89 -10.59
C THR A 954 -6.96 27.17 -9.25
N VAL A 955 -7.78 27.45 -8.25
CA VAL A 955 -7.36 27.48 -6.85
C VAL A 955 -8.13 26.42 -6.08
N ASP A 956 -7.40 25.54 -5.43
CA ASP A 956 -7.93 24.46 -4.60
C ASP A 956 -7.61 24.76 -3.14
N VAL A 957 -8.62 24.64 -2.28
CA VAL A 957 -8.52 24.79 -0.83
C VAL A 957 -8.99 23.49 -0.18
N ALA A 958 -8.22 22.95 0.76
CA ALA A 958 -8.61 21.77 1.52
C ALA A 958 -8.29 21.96 3.01
N VAL A 959 -9.17 21.47 3.87
CA VAL A 959 -8.95 21.38 5.32
C VAL A 959 -9.15 19.92 5.72
N ASP A 960 -8.05 19.24 5.99
CA ASP A 960 -8.05 17.86 6.46
C ASP A 960 -8.24 17.83 7.98
N ASN A 961 -8.92 16.81 8.50
CA ASN A 961 -9.16 16.61 9.94
C ASN A 961 -9.75 17.87 10.60
N LEU A 962 -10.83 18.41 10.05
CA LEU A 962 -11.52 19.62 10.49
C LEU A 962 -11.79 19.65 12.01
N THR A 963 -12.12 18.49 12.57
CA THR A 963 -12.44 18.31 13.99
C THR A 963 -11.22 18.18 14.90
N ASP A 964 -10.00 18.27 14.35
CA ASP A 964 -8.72 18.21 15.07
C ASP A 964 -8.56 16.97 15.97
N ARG A 965 -8.90 15.80 15.43
CA ARG A 965 -8.80 14.51 16.15
C ARG A 965 -7.34 14.09 16.29
N TYR A 966 -6.99 13.58 17.47
CA TYR A 966 -5.80 12.76 17.66
C TYR A 966 -6.13 11.32 17.24
N TYR A 967 -5.36 10.74 16.33
CA TYR A 967 -5.61 9.40 15.82
C TYR A 967 -4.33 8.69 15.35
N LEU A 968 -4.35 7.36 15.36
CA LEU A 968 -3.36 6.50 14.72
C LEU A 968 -3.96 5.91 13.45
N ASP A 969 -3.29 6.05 12.30
CA ASP A 969 -3.70 5.37 11.07
C ASP A 969 -3.71 3.84 11.27
N PRO A 970 -4.61 3.09 10.61
CA PRO A 970 -4.60 1.63 10.68
C PRO A 970 -3.29 1.08 10.14
N LEU A 971 -2.83 -0.05 10.70
CA LEU A 971 -1.58 -0.72 10.28
C LEU A 971 -0.33 0.17 10.47
N THR A 972 -0.39 1.17 11.37
CA THR A 972 0.78 1.97 11.73
C THR A 972 1.74 1.13 12.57
N LEU A 973 2.95 0.89 12.08
CA LEU A 973 3.97 0.17 12.85
C LEU A 973 4.69 1.12 13.79
N SER A 974 4.89 2.37 13.40
CA SER A 974 5.69 3.36 14.13
C SER A 974 4.95 4.08 15.25
N LEU A 975 3.69 3.76 15.52
CA LEU A 975 2.85 4.43 16.53
C LEU A 975 2.70 5.96 16.34
N MET A 976 3.12 6.50 15.19
CA MET A 976 3.11 7.94 14.96
C MET A 976 1.67 8.39 14.69
N PRO A 977 1.13 9.38 15.45
CA PRO A 977 -0.23 9.85 15.21
C PRO A 977 -0.33 10.61 13.90
N GLY A 978 -1.48 10.54 13.24
CA GLY A 978 -1.75 11.32 12.05
C GLY A 978 -1.80 12.82 12.34
N PRO A 979 -1.71 13.68 11.31
CA PRO A 979 -1.74 15.12 11.48
C PRO A 979 -3.06 15.60 12.09
N GLY A 980 -2.95 16.61 12.94
CA GLY A 980 -4.07 17.45 13.37
C GLY A 980 -4.68 18.22 12.20
N ARG A 981 -5.56 19.16 12.51
CA ARG A 981 -6.23 19.97 11.48
C ARG A 981 -5.19 20.67 10.60
N THR A 982 -5.26 20.44 9.29
CA THR A 982 -4.30 20.96 8.31
C THR A 982 -5.03 21.61 7.15
N ALA A 983 -4.80 22.91 6.93
CA ALA A 983 -5.32 23.69 5.82
C ALA A 983 -4.28 23.84 4.71
N ARG A 984 -4.75 23.84 3.46
CA ARG A 984 -3.92 23.87 2.26
C ARG A 984 -4.53 24.71 1.17
N VAL A 985 -3.68 25.39 0.42
CA VAL A 985 -4.06 26.17 -0.76
C VAL A 985 -3.12 25.78 -1.89
N THR A 986 -3.69 25.45 -3.05
CA THR A 986 -2.95 25.10 -4.27
C THR A 986 -3.42 25.97 -5.42
N LEU A 987 -2.48 26.53 -6.18
CA LEU A 987 -2.72 27.21 -7.44
C LEU A 987 -2.26 26.31 -8.58
N GLY A 988 -3.12 26.10 -9.57
CA GLY A 988 -2.80 25.43 -10.82
C GLY A 988 -3.00 26.36 -12.00
N LEU A 989 -2.02 26.41 -12.91
CA LEU A 989 -2.06 27.19 -14.13
C LEU A 989 -1.72 26.29 -15.31
N ARG A 990 -2.44 26.45 -16.42
CA ARG A 990 -2.09 25.86 -17.72
C ARG A 990 -1.90 26.98 -18.73
N PHE A 991 -0.92 26.87 -19.63
CA PHE A 991 -0.59 27.82 -20.68
C PHE A 991 -0.73 27.17 -22.05
#